data_AF-A0A512HBF7-F1
#
_entry.id   AF-A0A512HBF7-F1
#
_cell.length_a   1.000
_cell.length_b   1.000
_cell.length_c   1.000
_cell.angle_alpha   90.00
_cell.angle_beta   90.00
_cell.angle_gamma   90.00
#
_symmetry.space_group_name_H-M   'P 1'
#
loop_
_entity.id
_entity.type
_entity.pdbx_description
1 polymer ?
#
loop_
_entity_poly.entity_id
_entity_poly.type
_entity_poly.pdbx_seq_one_letter_code
_entity_poly.pdbx_strand_id
1 'polypeptide(L)'
;MTLQDVSSMVSSYNAMDLDALSSARLAPDAASRISESQPFTLDAWIRFNGLAARTTVLEQEGVFWFGSQGSLIGFHFAGGPVIVSDPAQPSLKDGRWHYLCVTFDGSMVRLYLDGQFNSGESAMPTRAPSPNPVVIGRALQGFVRQVRVYNTVLEAEAVQRAMFGPPPEGTVLVDLDFTVNPPIDRGAAAHAITLENNARLIQVTPAVSLRAGGFVRPMGEPLPNPGGARIDPYTVQAWVFVTAAPDEPHAIFVNSDPDLQTGMGLCVQEEPGTDRVKVLSRRGSGGEDWQRLLSTASLPMKRWINVATTFDGTTLRVYLNGVLDSAKACPPLPLSQPRGELLIGAGSVSADALAPRTFQGFVREVDVWKRALSADQIQAAMAASPEPDAEGLAAAYVFVHGFVGDFFQGAPVALAEGALLSGQVSPAPVTPPMPPRLAREDSVPLDAGLEAGLMASLRAGLDFSDLERTHGAILDDSMARDIAMFTDPDDRALVENAWRKARRTLAEDPAGLGLLITRHEINEERLLVAHGPTESTVVFRASIHAIDDCTLWRINVLLILVVGFIDAVTGLGARSTPKAVTLLGEAVKESSVAGAMGAMGTGLTAAGVIHVGAALYKTGYLRRLLVALLEVGVWMIVRLVVQIVACLSGVASARLVATLAATVAALVVAWLARPEKCKPLPSVTLTSLAFDFNPAGIPSNALPIRENFATPLPVPEWIPGRIQPTEAPCAYALSVVSDRTPWIRATVTLSRATPRTVKIRAVGGGLLGSIDPTPLIFAGTTAVVYLPLTHHTLAAGGVRRQDVEWTWYYQIDTEMWVECATTRHRVYVTLDLPTQPWQQTGGRANPQLPWVRVLDHACDWASGATTREQVLEAVTVRVNAGLGLVYDTQNGAPAYTTSGFWGLGQFLCTDFLDFLATRGGRGRVVNCTDCATIVTTFANILGTNVCAAIMGSGTGFECNQILALGTETWKKPFMDSSTGSGGVFRFHEVAWTGTCSYADPLYDACLRYDTGNYPWETTPHTAGLPAGVPFSVFGPGPSPFVPLAAALTRTTYRERLAANTARGIPACVPQGSQDNTNSGRRPVV
;
A
#
# COMPACT_ATOMS: atom_id res chain seq x y z
N MET A 1 -11.93 -4.89 8.83
CA MET A 1 -12.03 -5.90 9.90
C MET A 1 -11.18 -5.35 11.03
N THR A 2 -11.80 -4.95 12.14
CA THR A 2 -11.04 -4.40 13.29
C THR A 2 -10.65 -5.53 14.25
N LEU A 3 -9.71 -5.27 15.17
CA LEU A 3 -9.20 -6.22 16.16
C LEU A 3 -10.27 -6.91 17.03
N GLN A 4 -11.40 -6.22 17.28
CA GLN A 4 -12.54 -6.80 17.99
C GLN A 4 -13.27 -7.87 17.16
N ASP A 5 -13.27 -7.77 15.83
CA ASP A 5 -13.86 -8.77 14.95
C ASP A 5 -13.04 -10.06 14.95
N VAL A 6 -11.71 -9.97 15.03
CA VAL A 6 -10.83 -11.15 15.01
C VAL A 6 -10.84 -11.86 16.36
N SER A 7 -10.70 -11.11 17.47
CA SER A 7 -10.81 -11.68 18.83
C SER A 7 -12.15 -12.38 19.09
N SER A 8 -13.25 -11.87 18.51
CA SER A 8 -14.56 -12.52 18.60
C SER A 8 -14.69 -13.73 17.65
N MET A 9 -14.04 -13.72 16.49
CA MET A 9 -14.03 -14.84 15.54
C MET A 9 -13.15 -16.03 15.96
N VAL A 10 -12.09 -15.81 16.75
CA VAL A 10 -11.26 -16.91 17.30
C VAL A 10 -11.80 -17.48 18.61
N SER A 11 -12.93 -16.96 19.12
CA SER A 11 -13.52 -17.40 20.38
C SER A 11 -14.32 -18.71 20.22
N SER A 12 -14.21 -19.59 21.21
CA SER A 12 -15.01 -20.81 21.24
C SER A 12 -16.47 -20.47 21.56
N TYR A 13 -17.44 -21.15 20.94
CA TYR A 13 -18.86 -20.90 21.17
C TYR A 13 -19.59 -22.16 21.64
N ASN A 14 -20.64 -21.97 22.43
CA ASN A 14 -21.51 -23.07 22.87
C ASN A 14 -22.73 -23.23 21.94
N ALA A 15 -23.19 -24.45 21.79
CA ALA A 15 -24.43 -24.80 21.09
C ALA A 15 -24.99 -26.14 21.60
N MET A 16 -26.27 -26.40 21.32
CA MET A 16 -26.84 -27.73 21.46
C MET A 16 -26.49 -28.58 20.24
N ASP A 17 -25.93 -29.77 20.49
CA ASP A 17 -25.64 -30.81 19.51
C ASP A 17 -26.83 -31.76 19.41
N LEU A 18 -27.33 -31.95 18.19
CA LEU A 18 -28.42 -32.86 17.87
C LEU A 18 -27.99 -33.87 16.80
N ASP A 19 -28.29 -35.13 17.06
CA ASP A 19 -28.33 -36.18 16.04
C ASP A 19 -29.77 -36.41 15.55
N ALA A 20 -29.96 -37.34 14.61
CA ALA A 20 -31.26 -37.59 13.99
C ALA A 20 -32.36 -38.07 14.96
N LEU A 21 -32.01 -38.52 16.18
CA LEU A 21 -32.93 -39.02 17.20
C LEU A 21 -33.06 -38.08 18.40
N SER A 22 -32.09 -37.17 18.56
CA SER A 22 -32.02 -36.15 19.60
C SER A 22 -33.11 -35.10 19.44
N SER A 23 -33.62 -34.57 20.55
CA SER A 23 -34.53 -33.43 20.55
C SER A 23 -34.49 -32.71 21.89
N ALA A 24 -35.05 -31.50 21.94
CA ALA A 24 -35.41 -30.84 23.19
C ALA A 24 -36.92 -30.58 23.22
N ARG A 25 -37.49 -30.51 24.43
CA ARG A 25 -38.91 -30.18 24.61
C ARG A 25 -39.10 -29.07 25.63
N LEU A 26 -40.15 -28.29 25.38
CA LEU A 26 -40.73 -27.32 26.31
C LEU A 26 -41.97 -27.90 27.00
N ALA A 27 -42.40 -27.25 28.08
CA ALA A 27 -43.67 -27.54 28.74
C ALA A 27 -44.88 -27.25 27.80
N PRO A 28 -46.01 -28.00 27.92
CA PRO A 28 -47.15 -27.91 26.98
C PRO A 28 -47.85 -26.55 26.90
N ASP A 29 -47.68 -25.69 27.89
CA ASP A 29 -48.30 -24.35 27.99
C ASP A 29 -47.58 -23.28 27.14
N ALA A 30 -46.32 -23.50 26.76
CA ALA A 30 -45.42 -22.49 26.21
C ALA A 30 -45.79 -21.92 24.82
N ALA A 31 -46.54 -22.66 23.98
CA ALA A 31 -46.83 -22.24 22.59
C ALA A 31 -48.31 -22.23 22.20
N SER A 32 -49.21 -22.26 23.18
CA SER A 32 -50.67 -22.28 22.97
C SER A 32 -51.25 -21.13 22.10
N ARG A 33 -50.44 -20.15 21.67
CA ARG A 33 -50.83 -18.99 20.86
C ARG A 33 -50.49 -19.04 19.37
N ILE A 34 -49.71 -20.01 18.86
CA ILE A 34 -49.22 -20.02 17.46
C ILE A 34 -50.30 -20.47 16.44
N SER A 35 -51.42 -21.05 16.87
CA SER A 35 -52.57 -21.44 16.02
C SER A 35 -53.81 -20.55 16.14
N GLU A 36 -53.75 -19.52 16.96
CA GLU A 36 -54.79 -18.50 16.96
C GLU A 36 -54.53 -17.61 15.74
N SER A 37 -55.52 -17.00 15.10
CA SER A 37 -55.33 -16.11 13.94
C SER A 37 -54.56 -14.81 14.27
N GLN A 38 -53.73 -14.85 15.31
CA GLN A 38 -52.92 -13.78 15.83
C GLN A 38 -51.59 -13.70 15.07
N PRO A 39 -51.08 -12.48 14.85
CA PRO A 39 -49.79 -12.30 14.22
C PRO A 39 -48.64 -12.83 15.08
N PHE A 40 -47.63 -13.49 14.48
CA PHE A 40 -46.46 -13.99 15.20
C PHE A 40 -45.19 -14.02 14.34
N THR A 41 -44.05 -14.22 14.99
CA THR A 41 -42.75 -14.49 14.34
C THR A 41 -42.07 -15.66 15.02
N LEU A 42 -41.37 -16.50 14.24
CA LEU A 42 -40.48 -17.55 14.72
C LEU A 42 -39.10 -17.33 14.12
N ASP A 43 -38.04 -17.43 14.92
CA ASP A 43 -36.68 -17.43 14.38
C ASP A 43 -35.76 -18.46 15.05
N ALA A 44 -34.69 -18.84 14.35
CA ALA A 44 -33.70 -19.77 14.86
C ALA A 44 -32.32 -19.58 14.22
N TRP A 45 -31.27 -19.82 15.01
CA TRP A 45 -29.90 -19.98 14.55
C TRP A 45 -29.50 -21.44 14.55
N ILE A 46 -29.20 -21.99 13.37
CA ILE A 46 -28.95 -23.43 13.18
C ILE A 46 -27.81 -23.65 12.20
N ARG A 47 -26.93 -24.60 12.51
CA ARG A 47 -25.96 -25.17 11.59
C ARG A 47 -26.35 -26.61 11.27
N PHE A 48 -26.77 -26.87 10.04
CA PHE A 48 -27.09 -28.22 9.59
C PHE A 48 -25.81 -29.00 9.29
N ASN A 49 -25.74 -30.26 9.74
CA ASN A 49 -24.69 -31.22 9.39
C ASN A 49 -25.21 -32.32 8.43
N GLY A 50 -26.48 -32.21 8.03
CA GLY A 50 -27.12 -33.01 6.99
C GLY A 50 -28.55 -32.50 6.74
N LEU A 51 -28.85 -32.15 5.49
CA LEU A 51 -30.18 -31.73 5.07
C LEU A 51 -31.05 -32.93 4.71
N ALA A 52 -31.77 -33.47 5.70
CA ALA A 52 -32.71 -34.57 5.47
C ALA A 52 -33.93 -34.14 4.64
N ALA A 53 -34.68 -35.13 4.14
CA ALA A 53 -35.91 -34.89 3.37
C ALA A 53 -36.91 -34.01 4.15
N ARG A 54 -36.93 -34.11 5.48
CA ARG A 54 -37.67 -33.21 6.37
C ARG A 54 -37.01 -33.16 7.75
N THR A 55 -36.74 -31.96 8.27
CA THR A 55 -36.22 -31.75 9.63
C THR A 55 -37.09 -30.75 10.39
N THR A 56 -37.17 -30.89 11.70
CA THR A 56 -37.92 -29.97 12.56
C THR A 56 -36.97 -29.05 13.30
N VAL A 57 -37.18 -27.75 13.14
CA VAL A 57 -36.56 -26.72 13.97
C VAL A 57 -37.42 -26.50 15.20
N LEU A 58 -38.71 -26.25 14.97
CA LEU A 58 -39.73 -26.07 16.01
C LEU A 58 -41.05 -26.66 15.53
N GLU A 59 -41.68 -27.50 16.34
CA GLU A 59 -42.97 -28.12 16.02
C GLU A 59 -43.84 -28.21 17.26
N GLN A 60 -45.14 -28.00 17.07
CA GLN A 60 -46.15 -28.46 18.00
C GLN A 60 -47.12 -29.36 17.23
N GLU A 61 -47.09 -30.65 17.57
CA GLU A 61 -47.82 -31.67 16.82
C GLU A 61 -49.33 -31.40 16.84
N GLY A 62 -49.94 -31.33 15.65
CA GLY A 62 -51.34 -30.96 15.46
C GLY A 62 -51.59 -29.46 15.30
N VAL A 63 -50.56 -28.62 15.33
CA VAL A 63 -50.66 -27.14 15.30
C VAL A 63 -49.87 -26.55 14.13
N PHE A 64 -48.53 -26.64 14.18
CA PHE A 64 -47.64 -26.12 13.14
C PHE A 64 -46.31 -26.87 13.15
N TRP A 65 -45.56 -26.70 12.07
CA TRP A 65 -44.16 -27.10 11.97
C TRP A 65 -43.38 -26.03 11.23
N PHE A 66 -42.20 -25.78 11.75
CA PHE A 66 -41.18 -24.93 11.17
C PHE A 66 -39.89 -25.75 11.05
N GLY A 67 -39.32 -25.80 9.85
CA GLY A 67 -38.04 -26.47 9.67
C GLY A 67 -37.52 -26.46 8.25
N SER A 68 -36.87 -27.55 7.83
CA SER A 68 -36.35 -27.68 6.47
C SER A 68 -36.92 -28.88 5.73
N GLN A 69 -37.01 -28.75 4.41
CA GLN A 69 -37.35 -29.82 3.48
C GLN A 69 -36.24 -29.90 2.42
N GLY A 70 -35.28 -30.80 2.63
CA GLY A 70 -34.02 -30.77 1.88
C GLY A 70 -33.31 -29.43 2.09
N SER A 71 -32.97 -28.74 0.99
CA SER A 71 -32.29 -27.45 1.04
C SER A 71 -33.21 -26.23 1.21
N LEU A 72 -34.52 -26.45 1.38
CA LEU A 72 -35.51 -25.37 1.50
C LEU A 72 -35.93 -25.18 2.96
N ILE A 73 -36.14 -23.92 3.37
CA ILE A 73 -36.85 -23.58 4.61
C ILE A 73 -38.34 -23.78 4.37
N GLY A 74 -39.06 -24.30 5.37
CA GLY A 74 -40.48 -24.55 5.24
C GLY A 74 -41.25 -24.27 6.52
N PHE A 75 -42.51 -23.91 6.32
CA PHE A 75 -43.50 -23.72 7.38
C PHE A 75 -44.83 -24.32 6.94
N HIS A 76 -45.57 -24.93 7.87
CA HIS A 76 -46.94 -25.32 7.60
C HIS A 76 -47.80 -25.32 8.87
N PHE A 77 -49.06 -24.95 8.71
CA PHE A 77 -50.10 -25.18 9.71
C PHE A 77 -50.73 -26.56 9.52
N ALA A 78 -51.20 -27.17 10.60
CA ALA A 78 -51.89 -28.46 10.54
C ALA A 78 -53.12 -28.39 9.60
N GLY A 79 -53.23 -29.39 8.72
CA GLY A 79 -54.30 -29.47 7.72
C GLY A 79 -54.13 -28.58 6.47
N GLY A 80 -53.09 -27.73 6.41
CA GLY A 80 -52.75 -26.90 5.25
C GLY A 80 -51.58 -27.43 4.43
N PRO A 81 -51.31 -26.84 3.24
CA PRO A 81 -50.14 -27.18 2.44
C PRO A 81 -48.83 -26.71 3.10
N VAL A 82 -47.72 -27.37 2.77
CA VAL A 82 -46.39 -26.92 3.21
C VAL A 82 -45.92 -25.76 2.34
N ILE A 83 -45.62 -24.63 2.98
CA ILE A 83 -45.06 -23.44 2.36
C ILE A 83 -43.54 -23.59 2.43
N VAL A 84 -42.86 -23.56 1.29
CA VAL A 84 -41.40 -23.70 1.20
C VAL A 84 -40.79 -22.50 0.50
N SER A 85 -39.51 -22.24 0.79
CA SER A 85 -38.73 -21.23 0.08
C SER A 85 -38.63 -21.49 -1.41
N ASP A 86 -38.47 -20.42 -2.19
CA ASP A 86 -38.26 -20.48 -3.64
C ASP A 86 -36.94 -21.22 -3.96
N PRO A 87 -36.97 -22.34 -4.71
CA PRO A 87 -35.77 -23.08 -5.07
C PRO A 87 -34.83 -22.32 -6.03
N ALA A 88 -35.29 -21.24 -6.66
CA ALA A 88 -34.45 -20.36 -7.48
C ALA A 88 -33.67 -19.31 -6.65
N GLN A 89 -33.97 -19.18 -5.35
CA GLN A 89 -33.29 -18.28 -4.42
C GLN A 89 -32.23 -19.02 -3.58
N PRO A 90 -31.37 -18.28 -2.84
CA PRO A 90 -30.41 -18.91 -1.92
C PRO A 90 -31.08 -19.94 -1.01
N SER A 91 -30.42 -21.09 -0.85
CA SER A 91 -30.91 -22.27 -0.15
C SER A 91 -29.97 -22.69 0.98
N LEU A 92 -30.47 -23.50 1.90
CA LEU A 92 -29.70 -24.04 3.02
C LEU A 92 -28.49 -24.83 2.55
N LYS A 93 -27.39 -24.72 3.30
CA LYS A 93 -26.13 -25.45 3.06
C LYS A 93 -25.67 -26.15 4.33
N ASP A 94 -25.21 -27.39 4.15
CA ASP A 94 -24.56 -28.14 5.23
C ASP A 94 -23.25 -27.47 5.66
N GLY A 95 -22.91 -27.65 6.94
CA GLY A 95 -21.68 -27.19 7.56
C GLY A 95 -21.62 -25.69 7.85
N ARG A 96 -22.69 -24.92 7.61
CA ARG A 96 -22.75 -23.46 7.85
C ARG A 96 -23.91 -23.07 8.77
N TRP A 97 -23.70 -22.02 9.56
CA TRP A 97 -24.76 -21.39 10.34
C TRP A 97 -25.70 -20.63 9.41
N HIS A 98 -26.99 -20.86 9.59
CA HIS A 98 -28.08 -20.15 8.94
C HIS A 98 -29.00 -19.55 9.99
N TYR A 99 -29.51 -18.36 9.68
CA TYR A 99 -30.60 -17.75 10.42
C TYR A 99 -31.91 -17.98 9.66
N LEU A 100 -32.85 -18.68 10.29
CA LEU A 100 -34.15 -19.00 9.73
C LEU A 100 -35.20 -18.15 10.42
N CYS A 101 -36.11 -17.54 9.66
CA CYS A 101 -37.22 -16.79 10.26
C CYS A 101 -38.51 -16.97 9.45
N VAL A 102 -39.64 -17.01 10.17
CA VAL A 102 -40.99 -17.07 9.62
C VAL A 102 -41.84 -16.00 10.29
N THR A 103 -42.54 -15.18 9.52
CA THR A 103 -43.52 -14.22 10.05
C THR A 103 -44.90 -14.55 9.52
N PHE A 104 -45.92 -14.37 10.35
CA PHE A 104 -47.32 -14.57 9.98
C PHE A 104 -48.16 -13.40 10.46
N ASP A 105 -48.82 -12.70 9.54
CA ASP A 105 -49.61 -11.49 9.84
C ASP A 105 -51.10 -11.73 10.09
N GLY A 106 -51.51 -12.99 10.21
CA GLY A 106 -52.91 -13.40 10.27
C GLY A 106 -53.48 -13.83 8.92
N SER A 107 -52.80 -13.52 7.82
CA SER A 107 -53.22 -13.90 6.46
C SER A 107 -52.11 -14.46 5.57
N MET A 108 -50.87 -14.02 5.78
CA MET A 108 -49.73 -14.34 4.94
C MET A 108 -48.56 -14.81 5.79
N VAL A 109 -48.00 -15.96 5.40
CA VAL A 109 -46.73 -16.47 5.93
C VAL A 109 -45.61 -15.96 5.05
N ARG A 110 -44.55 -15.42 5.65
CA ARG A 110 -43.32 -14.99 4.96
C ARG A 110 -42.13 -15.74 5.52
N LEU A 111 -41.30 -16.28 4.63
CA LEU A 111 -40.08 -17.00 4.94
C LEU A 111 -38.88 -16.10 4.71
N TYR A 112 -37.94 -16.11 5.65
CA TYR A 112 -36.70 -15.38 5.60
C TYR A 112 -35.53 -16.34 5.82
N LEU A 113 -34.49 -16.19 5.01
CA LEU A 113 -33.23 -16.92 5.13
C LEU A 113 -32.09 -15.92 5.26
N ASP A 114 -31.26 -16.07 6.29
CA ASP A 114 -30.10 -15.22 6.59
C ASP A 114 -30.47 -13.72 6.66
N GLY A 115 -31.66 -13.44 7.21
CA GLY A 115 -32.22 -12.10 7.40
C GLY A 115 -32.80 -11.47 6.13
N GLN A 116 -32.80 -12.19 5.00
CA GLN A 116 -33.38 -11.72 3.74
C GLN A 116 -34.75 -12.36 3.51
N PHE A 117 -35.70 -11.58 3.00
CA PHE A 117 -36.99 -12.12 2.54
C PHE A 117 -36.74 -13.10 1.39
N ASN A 118 -37.37 -14.28 1.47
CA ASN A 118 -37.24 -15.31 0.45
C ASN A 118 -38.55 -15.47 -0.34
N SER A 119 -39.64 -15.80 0.36
CA SER A 119 -40.95 -16.06 -0.26
C SER A 119 -42.06 -15.80 0.73
N GLY A 120 -43.30 -15.72 0.24
CA GLY A 120 -44.46 -15.69 1.11
C GLY A 120 -45.70 -16.17 0.39
N GLU A 121 -46.58 -16.79 1.14
CA GLU A 121 -47.79 -17.42 0.64
C GLU A 121 -48.96 -17.10 1.58
N SER A 122 -50.15 -17.02 1.00
CA SER A 122 -51.38 -16.86 1.79
C SER A 122 -51.65 -18.15 2.56
N ALA A 123 -51.96 -18.02 3.84
CA ALA A 123 -52.27 -19.13 4.71
C ALA A 123 -53.52 -18.82 5.53
N MET A 124 -54.48 -19.73 5.52
CA MET A 124 -55.68 -19.67 6.37
C MET A 124 -55.58 -20.80 7.41
N PRO A 125 -55.03 -20.54 8.60
CA PRO A 125 -54.92 -21.57 9.63
C PRO A 125 -56.31 -22.03 10.08
N THR A 126 -56.48 -23.34 10.25
CA THR A 126 -57.67 -23.89 10.91
C THR A 126 -57.41 -23.97 12.42
N ARG A 127 -58.38 -23.52 13.23
CA ARG A 127 -58.22 -23.45 14.68
C ARG A 127 -58.20 -24.86 15.27
N ALA A 128 -57.03 -25.34 15.69
CA ALA A 128 -56.87 -26.62 16.38
C ALA A 128 -55.97 -26.45 17.63
N PRO A 129 -56.52 -26.48 18.86
CA PRO A 129 -55.70 -26.58 20.06
C PRO A 129 -55.09 -27.99 20.18
N SER A 130 -53.85 -28.09 20.61
CA SER A 130 -53.18 -29.37 20.87
C SER A 130 -52.58 -29.40 22.29
N PRO A 131 -52.77 -30.49 23.06
CA PRO A 131 -52.12 -30.66 24.36
C PRO A 131 -50.65 -31.12 24.22
N ASN A 132 -50.16 -31.34 23.00
CA ASN A 132 -48.82 -31.84 22.76
C ASN A 132 -47.76 -30.76 23.06
N PRO A 133 -46.59 -31.16 23.61
CA PRO A 133 -45.51 -30.24 23.90
C PRO A 133 -44.87 -29.70 22.62
N VAL A 134 -44.18 -28.58 22.74
CA VAL A 134 -43.33 -28.03 21.68
C VAL A 134 -42.02 -28.78 21.66
N VAL A 135 -41.64 -29.26 20.48
CA VAL A 135 -40.42 -30.03 20.24
C VAL A 135 -39.47 -29.22 19.36
N ILE A 136 -38.21 -29.18 19.76
CA ILE A 136 -37.09 -28.56 19.06
C ILE A 136 -36.21 -29.67 18.49
N GLY A 137 -35.88 -29.57 17.21
CA GLY A 137 -34.77 -30.35 16.65
C GLY A 137 -35.07 -31.79 16.23
N ARG A 138 -36.34 -32.22 16.16
CA ARG A 138 -36.67 -33.59 15.73
C ARG A 138 -36.14 -33.86 14.31
N ALA A 139 -35.41 -34.97 14.15
CA ALA A 139 -34.73 -35.34 12.91
C ALA A 139 -33.69 -34.30 12.40
N LEU A 140 -33.31 -33.33 13.22
CA LEU A 140 -32.30 -32.32 12.90
C LEU A 140 -30.92 -32.85 13.29
N GLN A 141 -30.04 -32.99 12.31
CA GLN A 141 -28.62 -33.29 12.53
C GLN A 141 -27.82 -32.00 12.43
N GLY A 142 -27.25 -31.52 13.53
CA GLY A 142 -26.61 -30.21 13.53
C GLY A 142 -26.53 -29.54 14.88
N PHE A 143 -26.17 -28.26 14.85
CA PHE A 143 -26.03 -27.42 16.03
C PHE A 143 -27.12 -26.36 16.08
N VAL A 144 -27.70 -26.14 17.26
CA VAL A 144 -28.71 -25.11 17.51
C VAL A 144 -28.17 -24.16 18.58
N ARG A 145 -28.22 -22.86 18.32
CA ARG A 145 -27.79 -21.84 19.31
C ARG A 145 -28.96 -21.14 19.97
N GLN A 146 -29.97 -20.80 19.18
CA GLN A 146 -31.09 -20.01 19.66
C GLN A 146 -32.35 -20.31 18.87
N VAL A 147 -33.50 -20.33 19.55
CA VAL A 147 -34.84 -20.41 18.94
C VAL A 147 -35.77 -19.45 19.67
N ARG A 148 -36.42 -18.53 18.95
CA ARG A 148 -37.33 -17.54 19.53
C ARG A 148 -38.73 -17.61 18.94
N VAL A 149 -39.70 -17.30 19.79
CA VAL A 149 -41.11 -17.14 19.45
C VAL A 149 -41.57 -15.75 19.86
N TYR A 150 -42.14 -15.00 18.93
CA TYR A 150 -42.66 -13.65 19.13
C TYR A 150 -44.17 -13.63 19.01
N ASN A 151 -44.84 -12.78 19.80
CA ASN A 151 -46.28 -12.50 19.71
C ASN A 151 -46.63 -11.40 18.70
N THR A 152 -45.69 -11.00 17.85
CA THR A 152 -45.85 -9.95 16.86
C THR A 152 -45.23 -10.36 15.53
N VAL A 153 -45.68 -9.74 14.45
CA VAL A 153 -44.98 -9.77 13.17
C VAL A 153 -43.77 -8.86 13.25
N LEU A 154 -42.59 -9.42 12.99
CA LEU A 154 -41.41 -8.63 12.73
C LEU A 154 -41.41 -8.25 11.24
N GLU A 155 -41.32 -6.95 10.97
CA GLU A 155 -41.05 -6.47 9.62
C GLU A 155 -39.62 -6.86 9.18
N ALA A 156 -39.34 -6.83 7.88
CA ALA A 156 -38.07 -7.30 7.31
C ALA A 156 -36.82 -6.69 8.00
N GLU A 157 -36.86 -5.40 8.35
CA GLU A 157 -35.78 -4.75 9.09
C GLU A 157 -35.67 -5.27 10.54
N ALA A 158 -36.79 -5.50 11.21
CA ALA A 158 -36.83 -6.04 12.57
C ALA A 158 -36.34 -7.49 12.60
N VAL A 159 -36.60 -8.28 11.55
CA VAL A 159 -36.02 -9.62 11.35
C VAL A 159 -34.49 -9.54 11.25
N GLN A 160 -33.94 -8.58 10.49
CA GLN A 160 -32.48 -8.37 10.39
C GLN A 160 -31.86 -7.88 11.70
N ARG A 161 -32.56 -7.04 12.46
CA ARG A 161 -32.10 -6.59 13.78
C ARG A 161 -32.12 -7.74 14.79
N ALA A 162 -33.19 -8.53 14.83
CA ALA A 162 -33.32 -9.67 15.71
C ALA A 162 -32.24 -10.72 15.48
N MET A 163 -31.76 -10.89 14.24
CA MET A 163 -30.71 -11.85 13.87
C MET A 163 -29.43 -11.73 14.73
N PHE A 164 -29.00 -10.52 15.09
CA PHE A 164 -27.76 -10.30 15.87
C PHE A 164 -27.95 -9.38 17.10
N GLY A 165 -29.14 -8.82 17.29
CA GLY A 165 -29.46 -7.86 18.33
C GLY A 165 -30.53 -8.37 19.30
N PRO A 166 -30.78 -7.61 20.39
CA PRO A 166 -31.88 -7.92 21.29
C PRO A 166 -33.22 -7.81 20.54
N PRO A 167 -34.15 -8.74 20.79
CA PRO A 167 -35.49 -8.66 20.23
C PRO A 167 -36.23 -7.43 20.81
N PRO A 168 -37.24 -6.88 20.10
CA PRO A 168 -38.00 -5.74 20.61
C PRO A 168 -38.65 -6.05 21.97
N GLU A 169 -38.63 -5.10 22.91
CA GLU A 169 -39.16 -5.30 24.25
C GLU A 169 -40.65 -5.71 24.24
N GLY A 170 -41.02 -6.65 25.09
CA GLY A 170 -42.41 -7.14 25.22
C GLY A 170 -42.90 -8.03 24.07
N THR A 171 -42.07 -8.31 23.06
CA THR A 171 -42.49 -9.09 21.89
C THR A 171 -42.19 -10.59 21.99
N VAL A 172 -41.25 -11.00 22.83
CA VAL A 172 -40.80 -12.39 22.90
C VAL A 172 -41.59 -13.17 23.95
N LEU A 173 -42.20 -14.27 23.51
CA LEU A 173 -42.88 -15.23 24.37
C LEU A 173 -41.90 -16.28 24.91
N VAL A 174 -40.99 -16.75 24.03
CA VAL A 174 -40.03 -17.81 24.32
C VAL A 174 -38.69 -17.45 23.68
N ASP A 175 -37.59 -17.52 24.44
CA ASP A 175 -36.22 -17.29 23.97
C ASP A 175 -35.31 -18.42 24.46
N LEU A 176 -35.25 -19.51 23.70
CA LEU A 176 -34.46 -20.68 24.03
C LEU A 176 -32.99 -20.40 23.72
N ASP A 177 -32.19 -20.24 24.77
CA ASP A 177 -30.76 -20.02 24.69
C ASP A 177 -29.98 -21.30 24.98
N PHE A 178 -29.39 -21.87 23.92
CA PHE A 178 -28.53 -23.05 23.98
C PHE A 178 -27.04 -22.67 24.02
N THR A 179 -26.70 -21.40 24.29
CA THR A 179 -25.32 -20.97 24.50
C THR A 179 -24.85 -21.11 25.96
N VAL A 180 -25.76 -21.49 26.86
CA VAL A 180 -25.49 -21.73 28.28
C VAL A 180 -25.80 -23.18 28.66
N ASN A 181 -25.14 -23.69 29.71
CA ASN A 181 -25.32 -25.06 30.20
C ASN A 181 -25.60 -25.05 31.72
N PRO A 182 -26.80 -25.44 32.19
CA PRO A 182 -27.94 -25.94 31.41
C PRO A 182 -28.61 -24.86 30.53
N PRO A 183 -29.30 -25.24 29.45
CA PRO A 183 -29.98 -24.29 28.56
C PRO A 183 -31.14 -23.60 29.30
N ILE A 184 -31.43 -22.36 28.92
CA ILE A 184 -32.45 -21.53 29.58
C ILE A 184 -33.43 -20.94 28.57
N ASP A 185 -34.68 -20.75 29.00
CA ASP A 185 -35.62 -19.85 28.35
C ASP A 185 -35.47 -18.45 28.97
N ARG A 186 -35.02 -17.47 28.18
CA ARG A 186 -34.89 -16.07 28.60
C ARG A 186 -36.20 -15.28 28.47
N GLY A 187 -37.27 -15.92 27.96
CA GLY A 187 -38.61 -15.35 27.92
C GLY A 187 -39.17 -15.10 29.33
N ALA A 188 -40.20 -14.26 29.41
CA ALA A 188 -40.78 -13.84 30.69
C ALA A 188 -41.32 -15.00 31.54
N ALA A 189 -41.73 -16.11 30.91
CA ALA A 189 -42.27 -17.29 31.58
C ALA A 189 -41.20 -18.31 32.00
N ALA A 190 -39.95 -18.19 31.50
CA ALA A 190 -38.81 -19.03 31.84
C ALA A 190 -39.13 -20.54 31.86
N HIS A 191 -39.69 -21.05 30.76
CA HIS A 191 -40.14 -22.44 30.68
C HIS A 191 -38.97 -23.42 30.84
N ALA A 192 -39.23 -24.57 31.47
CA ALA A 192 -38.25 -25.63 31.59
C ALA A 192 -37.95 -26.28 30.21
N ILE A 193 -36.67 -26.45 29.90
CA ILE A 193 -36.17 -27.12 28.69
C ILE A 193 -35.65 -28.50 29.10
N THR A 194 -36.22 -29.56 28.53
CA THR A 194 -35.73 -30.94 28.74
C THR A 194 -35.04 -31.43 27.48
N LEU A 195 -33.77 -31.85 27.61
CA LEU A 195 -33.02 -32.49 26.54
C LEU A 195 -33.32 -33.99 26.51
N GLU A 196 -33.57 -34.54 25.33
CA GLU A 196 -33.98 -35.92 25.12
C GLU A 196 -33.04 -36.63 24.12
N ASN A 197 -32.95 -37.96 24.23
CA ASN A 197 -32.30 -38.84 23.26
C ASN A 197 -30.87 -38.43 22.86
N ASN A 198 -30.01 -38.13 23.83
CA ASN A 198 -28.59 -37.71 23.69
C ASN A 198 -28.36 -36.26 23.23
N ALA A 199 -29.39 -35.42 23.13
CA ALA A 199 -29.19 -33.98 22.98
C ALA A 199 -28.30 -33.45 24.12
N ARG A 200 -27.25 -32.69 23.77
CA ARG A 200 -26.24 -32.22 24.73
C ARG A 200 -25.70 -30.84 24.36
N LEU A 201 -25.14 -30.13 25.34
CA LEU A 201 -24.48 -28.84 25.11
C LEU A 201 -23.00 -29.07 24.86
N ILE A 202 -22.50 -28.50 23.76
CA ILE A 202 -21.11 -28.58 23.32
C ILE A 202 -20.48 -27.20 23.22
N GLN A 203 -19.16 -27.14 23.34
CA GLN A 203 -18.32 -26.00 23.00
C GLN A 203 -17.53 -26.33 21.74
N VAL A 204 -17.57 -25.44 20.75
CA VAL A 204 -16.86 -25.56 19.47
C VAL A 204 -15.74 -24.52 19.45
N THR A 205 -14.49 -24.98 19.35
CA THR A 205 -13.31 -24.13 19.13
C THR A 205 -12.99 -24.08 17.64
N PRO A 206 -13.03 -22.90 16.98
CA PRO A 206 -12.64 -22.77 15.57
C PRO A 206 -11.22 -23.26 15.32
N ALA A 207 -11.06 -24.16 14.35
CA ALA A 207 -9.77 -24.74 13.98
C ALA A 207 -9.87 -25.48 12.64
N VAL A 208 -8.72 -25.70 11.99
CA VAL A 208 -8.60 -26.67 10.90
C VAL A 208 -8.40 -28.06 11.49
N SER A 209 -9.19 -29.03 11.04
CA SER A 209 -9.01 -30.45 11.31
C SER A 209 -8.08 -31.04 10.25
N LEU A 210 -6.99 -31.67 10.68
CA LEU A 210 -6.03 -32.37 9.85
C LEU A 210 -6.16 -33.87 10.14
N ARG A 211 -6.76 -34.59 9.19
CA ARG A 211 -7.04 -36.04 9.28
C ARG A 211 -6.67 -36.70 7.96
N ALA A 212 -6.32 -37.98 8.01
CA ALA A 212 -6.15 -38.83 6.83
C ALA A 212 -5.17 -38.29 5.76
N GLY A 213 -4.15 -37.53 6.18
CA GLY A 213 -3.15 -36.93 5.29
C GLY A 213 -3.34 -35.43 5.03
N GLY A 214 -4.41 -34.82 5.56
CA GLY A 214 -4.73 -33.42 5.29
C GLY A 214 -3.69 -32.43 5.78
N PHE A 215 -3.43 -31.40 4.98
CA PHE A 215 -2.51 -30.31 5.29
C PHE A 215 -2.98 -28.98 4.72
N VAL A 216 -2.37 -27.90 5.19
CA VAL A 216 -2.59 -26.53 4.72
C VAL A 216 -1.33 -26.04 4.00
N ARG A 217 -1.53 -25.47 2.81
CA ARG A 217 -0.47 -24.84 2.02
C ARG A 217 -0.78 -23.35 1.82
N PRO A 218 -0.05 -22.43 2.45
CA PRO A 218 -0.20 -21.01 2.20
C PRO A 218 0.14 -20.62 0.76
N MET A 219 -0.61 -19.66 0.21
CA MET A 219 -0.51 -19.25 -1.19
C MET A 219 -0.15 -17.77 -1.29
N GLY A 220 1.04 -17.46 -1.82
CA GLY A 220 1.55 -16.10 -1.99
C GLY A 220 3.07 -16.09 -1.95
N GLU A 221 3.73 -15.26 -2.76
CA GLU A 221 5.19 -15.16 -2.81
C GLU A 221 5.63 -13.72 -2.50
N PRO A 222 6.70 -13.51 -1.71
CA PRO A 222 7.55 -14.54 -1.09
C PRO A 222 6.96 -15.13 0.20
N LEU A 223 7.03 -16.47 0.36
CA LEU A 223 6.62 -17.15 1.59
C LEU A 223 7.58 -16.85 2.77
N PRO A 224 7.08 -16.80 4.02
CA PRO A 224 7.91 -16.76 5.21
C PRO A 224 8.91 -17.92 5.24
N ASN A 225 10.16 -17.61 5.57
CA ASN A 225 11.25 -18.58 5.52
C ASN A 225 12.11 -18.55 6.81
N PRO A 226 11.53 -18.91 7.97
CA PRO A 226 12.24 -18.88 9.24
C PRO A 226 13.43 -19.86 9.28
N GLY A 227 14.62 -19.39 9.60
CA GLY A 227 15.80 -20.24 9.72
C GLY A 227 16.43 -20.65 8.38
N GLY A 228 16.01 -20.05 7.26
CA GLY A 228 16.47 -20.36 5.91
C GLY A 228 17.89 -19.85 5.59
N ALA A 229 18.38 -18.84 6.31
CA ALA A 229 19.69 -18.22 6.13
C ALA A 229 20.75 -18.78 7.10
N ARG A 230 20.60 -20.05 7.51
CA ARG A 230 21.55 -20.86 8.33
C ARG A 230 21.67 -20.46 9.79
N ILE A 231 21.72 -19.17 10.11
CA ILE A 231 21.84 -18.62 11.48
C ILE A 231 20.81 -17.54 11.80
N ASP A 232 19.87 -17.26 10.89
CA ASP A 232 18.84 -16.25 11.11
C ASP A 232 17.93 -16.62 12.27
N PRO A 233 17.62 -15.66 13.16
CA PRO A 233 16.77 -15.93 14.30
C PRO A 233 15.31 -16.08 13.87
N TYR A 234 14.56 -16.90 14.60
CA TYR A 234 13.13 -17.08 14.34
C TYR A 234 12.35 -17.51 15.59
N THR A 235 11.03 -17.36 15.50
CA THR A 235 10.05 -18.01 16.37
C THR A 235 8.92 -18.57 15.54
N VAL A 236 8.53 -19.82 15.80
CA VAL A 236 7.28 -20.38 15.29
C VAL A 236 6.49 -20.90 16.48
N GLN A 237 5.25 -20.44 16.64
CA GLN A 237 4.34 -20.87 17.70
C GLN A 237 3.00 -21.32 17.12
N ALA A 238 2.33 -22.28 17.78
CA ALA A 238 1.06 -22.81 17.31
C ALA A 238 0.15 -23.24 18.46
N TRP A 239 -1.16 -23.01 18.31
CA TRP A 239 -2.21 -23.63 19.12
C TRP A 239 -2.65 -24.94 18.46
N VAL A 240 -2.43 -26.07 19.13
CA VAL A 240 -2.70 -27.41 18.60
C VAL A 240 -3.53 -28.27 19.57
N PHE A 241 -4.32 -29.17 19.00
CA PHE A 241 -5.06 -30.21 19.71
C PHE A 241 -4.69 -31.56 19.09
N VAL A 242 -3.81 -32.32 19.74
CA VAL A 242 -3.29 -33.58 19.20
C VAL A 242 -4.26 -34.72 19.48
N THR A 243 -4.71 -35.42 18.44
CA THR A 243 -5.63 -36.57 18.56
C THR A 243 -4.92 -37.91 18.47
N ALA A 244 -3.81 -37.96 17.72
CA ALA A 244 -2.90 -39.09 17.64
C ALA A 244 -1.48 -38.59 17.28
N ALA A 245 -0.46 -39.31 17.72
CA ALA A 245 0.91 -39.14 17.25
C ALA A 245 1.51 -40.54 17.12
N PRO A 246 2.01 -40.95 15.95
CA PRO A 246 2.72 -42.21 15.77
C PRO A 246 4.22 -42.03 16.05
N ASP A 247 4.96 -43.12 15.87
CA ASP A 247 6.39 -43.24 16.15
C ASP A 247 7.29 -42.27 15.35
N GLU A 248 6.80 -41.77 14.21
CA GLU A 248 7.53 -40.84 13.33
C GLU A 248 7.14 -39.36 13.57
N PRO A 249 8.05 -38.39 13.33
CA PRO A 249 7.74 -36.98 13.50
C PRO A 249 6.60 -36.49 12.60
N HIS A 250 5.54 -36.02 13.24
CA HIS A 250 4.38 -35.40 12.62
C HIS A 250 4.52 -33.88 12.58
N ALA A 251 4.58 -33.31 11.39
CA ALA A 251 4.84 -31.88 11.22
C ALA A 251 3.60 -31.03 11.55
N ILE A 252 3.73 -30.14 12.52
CA ILE A 252 2.78 -29.02 12.72
C ILE A 252 3.10 -27.92 11.70
N PHE A 253 4.37 -27.57 11.54
CA PHE A 253 4.86 -26.53 10.62
C PHE A 253 6.23 -26.91 10.08
N VAL A 254 6.46 -26.70 8.78
CA VAL A 254 7.78 -26.74 8.13
C VAL A 254 7.89 -25.60 7.11
N ASN A 255 9.11 -25.13 6.83
CA ASN A 255 9.40 -24.17 5.76
C ASN A 255 10.36 -24.70 4.68
N SER A 256 10.66 -26.00 4.71
CA SER A 256 11.49 -26.71 3.75
C SER A 256 11.16 -28.18 3.76
N ASP A 257 11.63 -28.91 2.74
CA ASP A 257 11.64 -30.37 2.78
C ASP A 257 12.46 -30.87 4.00
N PRO A 258 11.87 -31.69 4.90
CA PRO A 258 12.45 -32.14 6.15
C PRO A 258 13.57 -33.16 5.99
N ASP A 259 13.83 -33.64 4.77
CA ASP A 259 14.96 -34.52 4.47
C ASP A 259 16.19 -33.74 3.96
N LEU A 260 16.05 -32.43 3.70
CA LEU A 260 17.16 -31.56 3.30
C LEU A 260 17.88 -30.94 4.50
N GLN A 261 19.17 -30.63 4.34
CA GLN A 261 20.02 -30.01 5.38
C GLN A 261 19.81 -28.49 5.52
N THR A 262 18.56 -28.05 5.48
CA THR A 262 18.15 -26.64 5.49
C THR A 262 16.79 -26.45 6.19
N GLY A 263 16.45 -25.21 6.53
CA GLY A 263 15.16 -24.82 7.12
C GLY A 263 14.91 -25.37 8.51
N MET A 264 13.64 -25.36 8.92
CA MET A 264 13.19 -25.77 10.25
C MET A 264 11.85 -26.51 10.21
N GLY A 265 11.59 -27.27 11.28
CA GLY A 265 10.32 -27.95 11.51
C GLY A 265 9.91 -27.92 12.97
N LEU A 266 8.64 -27.65 13.21
CA LEU A 266 7.96 -27.86 14.49
C LEU A 266 7.07 -29.09 14.35
N CYS A 267 7.39 -30.14 15.10
CA CYS A 267 6.76 -31.45 15.00
C CYS A 267 6.27 -31.96 16.37
N VAL A 268 5.44 -33.00 16.35
CA VAL A 268 5.18 -33.87 17.50
C VAL A 268 5.64 -35.29 17.18
N GLN A 269 6.09 -36.03 18.18
CA GLN A 269 6.55 -37.42 18.02
C GLN A 269 6.25 -38.20 19.31
N GLU A 270 5.88 -39.48 19.19
CA GLU A 270 5.83 -40.40 20.32
C GLU A 270 7.24 -40.73 20.83
N GLU A 271 7.46 -40.69 22.14
CA GLU A 271 8.71 -41.10 22.75
C GLU A 271 8.87 -42.63 22.62
N PRO A 272 9.95 -43.13 21.98
CA PRO A 272 10.06 -44.54 21.62
C PRO A 272 9.80 -45.50 22.79
N GLY A 273 8.86 -46.43 22.61
CA GLY A 273 8.52 -47.44 23.63
C GLY A 273 7.64 -46.92 24.77
N THR A 274 7.05 -45.73 24.64
CA THR A 274 6.12 -45.13 25.60
C THR A 274 4.89 -44.56 24.89
N ASP A 275 3.79 -44.33 25.59
CA ASP A 275 2.60 -43.65 25.05
C ASP A 275 2.68 -42.11 25.13
N ARG A 276 3.89 -41.57 25.33
CA ARG A 276 4.11 -40.16 25.66
C ARG A 276 4.48 -39.36 24.42
N VAL A 277 3.65 -38.39 24.07
CA VAL A 277 3.93 -37.47 22.95
C VAL A 277 4.84 -36.33 23.40
N LYS A 278 5.83 -35.96 22.60
CA LYS A 278 6.76 -34.84 22.80
C LYS A 278 6.68 -33.83 21.67
N VAL A 279 7.05 -32.58 21.94
CA VAL A 279 7.32 -31.59 20.88
C VAL A 279 8.75 -31.76 20.41
N LEU A 280 8.94 -31.74 19.10
CA LEU A 280 10.25 -31.80 18.46
C LEU A 280 10.46 -30.53 17.65
N SER A 281 11.49 -29.76 18.00
CA SER A 281 12.05 -28.74 17.12
C SER A 281 13.19 -29.34 16.30
N ARG A 282 13.14 -29.13 14.98
CA ARG A 282 14.14 -29.59 14.01
C ARG A 282 14.73 -28.39 13.27
N ARG A 283 16.04 -28.46 12.99
CA ARG A 283 16.72 -27.61 12.01
C ARG A 283 17.50 -28.47 11.02
N GLY A 284 17.21 -28.38 9.72
CA GLY A 284 17.72 -29.31 8.73
C GLY A 284 17.13 -30.72 8.83
N SER A 285 17.85 -31.70 8.28
CA SER A 285 17.33 -33.07 8.12
C SER A 285 17.13 -33.84 9.42
N GLY A 286 17.57 -33.32 10.57
CA GLY A 286 17.47 -34.00 11.86
C GLY A 286 18.30 -35.28 11.98
N GLY A 287 19.26 -35.50 11.09
CA GLY A 287 20.17 -36.64 11.14
C GLY A 287 21.20 -36.56 12.28
N GLU A 288 21.44 -35.35 12.82
CA GLU A 288 22.42 -35.12 13.89
C GLU A 288 21.75 -34.66 15.20
N ASP A 289 22.31 -35.04 16.35
CA ASP A 289 21.71 -34.76 17.66
C ASP A 289 21.55 -33.26 17.98
N TRP A 290 22.37 -32.40 17.40
CA TRP A 290 22.28 -30.95 17.58
C TRP A 290 21.15 -30.33 16.74
N GLN A 291 20.69 -31.04 15.70
CA GLN A 291 19.61 -30.60 14.82
C GLN A 291 18.22 -30.83 15.41
N ARG A 292 18.15 -31.61 16.50
CA ARG A 292 16.90 -32.05 17.12
C ARG A 292 16.86 -31.63 18.59
N LEU A 293 15.73 -31.05 18.98
CA LEU A 293 15.43 -30.74 20.37
C LEU A 293 14.03 -31.23 20.71
N LEU A 294 13.95 -32.25 21.56
CA LEU A 294 12.71 -32.75 22.14
C LEU A 294 12.35 -31.96 23.40
N SER A 295 11.06 -31.85 23.67
CA SER A 295 10.59 -31.38 24.98
C SER A 295 10.89 -32.42 26.07
N THR A 296 11.17 -31.95 27.28
CA THR A 296 11.30 -32.79 28.48
C THR A 296 9.92 -33.19 28.99
N ALA A 297 8.96 -32.25 29.04
CA ALA A 297 7.58 -32.57 29.39
C ALA A 297 6.83 -33.27 28.25
N SER A 298 5.86 -34.09 28.63
CA SER A 298 4.96 -34.78 27.69
C SER A 298 3.73 -33.93 27.38
N LEU A 299 3.30 -33.98 26.13
CA LEU A 299 2.14 -33.26 25.63
C LEU A 299 0.84 -33.96 26.07
N PRO A 300 -0.12 -33.22 26.66
CA PRO A 300 -1.41 -33.80 26.99
C PRO A 300 -2.22 -34.05 25.71
N MET A 301 -2.55 -35.32 25.46
CA MET A 301 -3.39 -35.71 24.33
C MET A 301 -4.82 -35.20 24.50
N LYS A 302 -5.47 -34.89 23.37
CA LYS A 302 -6.88 -34.44 23.30
C LYS A 302 -7.16 -33.20 24.17
N ARG A 303 -6.20 -32.28 24.23
CA ARG A 303 -6.33 -30.97 24.87
C ARG A 303 -5.65 -29.91 24.02
N TRP A 304 -6.17 -28.68 24.09
CA TRP A 304 -5.50 -27.52 23.49
C TRP A 304 -4.21 -27.20 24.26
N ILE A 305 -3.13 -27.04 23.51
CA ILE A 305 -1.83 -26.63 24.03
C ILE A 305 -1.18 -25.64 23.06
N ASN A 306 -0.50 -24.63 23.60
CA ASN A 306 0.38 -23.80 22.80
C ASN A 306 1.79 -24.40 22.81
N VAL A 307 2.38 -24.57 21.63
CA VAL A 307 3.74 -25.08 21.46
C VAL A 307 4.53 -24.08 20.63
N ALA A 308 5.77 -23.79 21.02
CA ALA A 308 6.62 -22.88 20.28
C ALA A 308 8.07 -23.36 20.21
N THR A 309 8.75 -22.96 19.13
CA THR A 309 10.20 -23.12 18.97
C THR A 309 10.84 -21.79 18.63
N THR A 310 11.99 -21.50 19.26
CA THR A 310 12.80 -20.32 18.93
C THR A 310 14.24 -20.69 18.64
N PHE A 311 14.89 -19.89 17.81
CA PHE A 311 16.32 -19.95 17.56
C PHE A 311 16.86 -18.52 17.51
N ASP A 312 17.87 -18.21 18.32
CA ASP A 312 18.44 -16.86 18.45
C ASP A 312 19.72 -16.64 17.63
N GLY A 313 20.04 -17.58 16.73
CA GLY A 313 21.32 -17.63 16.00
C GLY A 313 22.35 -18.56 16.63
N THR A 314 22.14 -18.99 17.89
CA THR A 314 23.07 -19.88 18.61
C THR A 314 22.37 -21.02 19.35
N THR A 315 21.19 -20.77 19.89
CA THR A 315 20.50 -21.68 20.82
C THR A 315 19.09 -21.95 20.33
N LEU A 316 18.77 -23.22 20.16
CA LEU A 316 17.43 -23.71 19.85
C LEU A 316 16.67 -23.96 21.15
N ARG A 317 15.40 -23.54 21.22
CA ARG A 317 14.55 -23.66 22.42
C ARG A 317 13.15 -24.16 22.05
N VAL A 318 12.53 -24.91 22.97
CA VAL A 318 11.13 -25.35 22.91
C VAL A 318 10.37 -24.82 24.13
N TYR A 319 9.16 -24.33 23.89
CA TYR A 319 8.25 -23.81 24.91
C TYR A 319 6.92 -24.55 24.86
N LEU A 320 6.35 -24.83 26.03
CA LEU A 320 5.01 -25.40 26.20
C LEU A 320 4.17 -24.44 27.03
N ASN A 321 3.02 -24.01 26.50
CA ASN A 321 2.16 -22.98 27.09
C ASN A 321 2.95 -21.71 27.49
N GLY A 322 3.89 -21.30 26.65
CA GLY A 322 4.72 -20.11 26.87
C GLY A 322 5.79 -20.25 27.96
N VAL A 323 5.97 -21.45 28.54
CA VAL A 323 7.04 -21.74 29.51
C VAL A 323 8.18 -22.46 28.79
N LEU A 324 9.43 -22.00 29.01
CA LEU A 324 10.62 -22.65 28.46
C LEU A 324 10.76 -24.06 29.04
N ASP A 325 10.79 -25.07 28.17
CA ASP A 325 10.86 -26.47 28.56
C ASP A 325 12.24 -27.09 28.28
N SER A 326 12.81 -26.82 27.11
CA SER A 326 14.13 -27.34 26.75
C SER A 326 14.93 -26.37 25.88
N ALA A 327 16.26 -26.47 25.96
CA ALA A 327 17.19 -25.65 25.20
C ALA A 327 18.44 -26.45 24.83
N LYS A 328 19.01 -26.18 23.64
CA LYS A 328 20.24 -26.82 23.17
C LYS A 328 21.02 -25.88 22.26
N ALA A 329 22.35 -25.90 22.35
CA ALA A 329 23.21 -25.22 21.41
C ALA A 329 23.03 -25.81 20.00
N CYS A 330 22.86 -24.96 19.00
CA CYS A 330 22.62 -25.37 17.62
C CYS A 330 23.56 -24.60 16.68
N PRO A 331 24.57 -25.26 16.07
CA PRO A 331 25.45 -24.63 15.11
C PRO A 331 24.73 -24.21 13.81
N PRO A 332 25.40 -23.45 12.92
CA PRO A 332 24.88 -23.09 11.60
C PRO A 332 24.51 -24.31 10.75
N LEU A 333 23.41 -24.22 10.00
CA LEU A 333 23.05 -25.27 9.05
C LEU A 333 24.08 -25.41 7.92
N PRO A 334 24.27 -26.61 7.33
CA PRO A 334 25.18 -26.79 6.20
C PRO A 334 24.71 -26.05 4.93
N LEU A 335 23.40 -26.05 4.66
CA LEU A 335 22.81 -25.43 3.48
C LEU A 335 21.91 -24.24 3.86
N SER A 336 21.86 -23.24 2.98
CA SER A 336 20.89 -22.15 3.04
C SER A 336 19.75 -22.41 2.07
N GLN A 337 18.55 -22.02 2.44
CA GLN A 337 17.37 -22.03 1.58
C GLN A 337 16.89 -20.60 1.37
N PRO A 338 16.98 -20.05 0.15
CA PRO A 338 16.64 -18.66 -0.12
C PRO A 338 15.12 -18.41 -0.21
N ARG A 339 14.31 -19.45 -0.37
CA ARG A 339 12.84 -19.36 -0.47
C ARG A 339 12.18 -20.43 0.41
N GLY A 340 11.15 -20.05 1.16
CA GLY A 340 10.41 -20.97 2.01
C GLY A 340 9.48 -21.86 1.19
N GLU A 341 9.45 -23.15 1.52
CA GLU A 341 8.47 -24.14 1.03
C GLU A 341 7.57 -24.54 2.21
N LEU A 342 6.58 -23.70 2.49
CA LEU A 342 5.86 -23.74 3.76
C LEU A 342 4.64 -24.67 3.72
N LEU A 343 4.56 -25.55 4.72
CA LEU A 343 3.43 -26.45 4.95
C LEU A 343 3.04 -26.42 6.45
N ILE A 344 1.73 -26.45 6.71
CA ILE A 344 1.17 -26.64 8.04
C ILE A 344 0.44 -27.98 8.04
N GLY A 345 0.86 -28.90 8.92
CA GLY A 345 0.24 -30.22 9.04
C GLY A 345 0.88 -31.36 8.26
N ALA A 346 1.88 -31.09 7.40
CA ALA A 346 2.60 -32.11 6.65
C ALA A 346 4.09 -31.77 6.50
N GLY A 347 4.92 -32.81 6.40
CA GLY A 347 6.35 -32.67 6.16
C GLY A 347 6.72 -32.53 4.69
N SER A 348 5.98 -33.12 3.74
CA SER A 348 6.28 -33.05 2.30
C SER A 348 5.01 -33.32 1.47
N VAL A 349 5.03 -32.96 0.18
CA VAL A 349 3.89 -33.07 -0.76
C VAL A 349 4.02 -34.27 -1.72
N SER A 350 5.06 -35.11 -1.60
CA SER A 350 5.31 -36.18 -2.59
C SER A 350 4.17 -37.22 -2.67
N ALA A 351 3.79 -37.60 -3.90
CA ALA A 351 2.59 -38.38 -4.22
C ALA A 351 2.70 -39.90 -3.96
N ASP A 352 3.88 -40.41 -3.60
CA ASP A 352 4.16 -41.86 -3.58
C ASP A 352 4.02 -42.56 -2.22
N ALA A 353 3.50 -41.88 -1.21
CA ALA A 353 2.94 -42.56 -0.05
C ALA A 353 1.95 -41.66 0.67
N LEU A 354 0.85 -42.23 1.15
CA LEU A 354 0.02 -41.71 2.24
C LEU A 354 0.87 -41.66 3.54
N ALA A 355 1.97 -40.90 3.54
CA ALA A 355 3.19 -41.20 4.29
C ALA A 355 3.23 -40.58 5.72
N PRO A 356 3.96 -41.21 6.66
CA PRO A 356 3.81 -41.14 8.14
C PRO A 356 4.25 -39.82 8.82
N ARG A 357 4.13 -38.66 8.17
CA ARG A 357 4.62 -37.36 8.67
C ARG A 357 3.53 -36.28 8.75
N THR A 358 2.26 -36.68 8.70
CA THR A 358 1.11 -35.77 8.68
C THR A 358 0.48 -35.63 10.05
N PHE A 359 0.38 -34.40 10.55
CA PHE A 359 -0.19 -34.13 11.87
C PHE A 359 -1.65 -34.61 11.96
N GLN A 360 -1.97 -35.30 13.06
CA GLN A 360 -3.32 -35.80 13.35
C GLN A 360 -3.90 -35.03 14.51
N GLY A 361 -4.83 -34.11 14.19
CA GLY A 361 -5.41 -33.24 15.20
C GLY A 361 -6.03 -31.99 14.63
N PHE A 362 -6.12 -30.96 15.48
CA PHE A 362 -6.60 -29.64 15.09
C PHE A 362 -5.50 -28.60 15.28
N VAL A 363 -5.44 -27.64 14.36
CA VAL A 363 -4.58 -26.46 14.46
C VAL A 363 -5.50 -25.23 14.44
N ARG A 364 -5.38 -24.39 15.46
CA ARG A 364 -6.19 -23.16 15.57
C ARG A 364 -5.46 -21.97 14.94
N GLU A 365 -4.18 -21.84 15.24
CA GLU A 365 -3.39 -20.66 14.90
C GLU A 365 -1.90 -21.03 14.82
N VAL A 366 -1.16 -20.38 13.91
CA VAL A 366 0.30 -20.49 13.76
C VAL A 366 0.91 -19.11 13.48
N ASP A 367 1.83 -18.65 14.34
CA ASP A 367 2.55 -17.39 14.12
C ASP A 367 4.02 -17.63 13.82
N VAL A 368 4.56 -16.86 12.87
CA VAL A 368 5.93 -16.95 12.39
C VAL A 368 6.60 -15.59 12.55
N TRP A 369 7.73 -15.55 13.25
CA TRP A 369 8.51 -14.35 13.52
C TRP A 369 9.93 -14.48 12.99
N LYS A 370 10.51 -13.38 12.49
CA LYS A 370 11.91 -13.24 12.06
C LYS A 370 12.87 -12.95 13.23
N ARG A 371 12.43 -13.21 14.46
CA ARG A 371 13.19 -12.98 15.69
C ARG A 371 12.88 -14.06 16.72
N ALA A 372 13.82 -14.33 17.61
CA ALA A 372 13.59 -15.18 18.78
C ALA A 372 12.81 -14.40 19.84
N LEU A 373 11.59 -14.85 20.15
CA LEU A 373 10.77 -14.30 21.22
C LEU A 373 11.24 -14.81 22.59
N SER A 374 11.07 -13.99 23.62
CA SER A 374 11.18 -14.41 25.03
C SER A 374 9.93 -15.19 25.47
N ALA A 375 10.01 -15.87 26.61
CA ALA A 375 8.87 -16.56 27.23
C ALA A 375 7.66 -15.61 27.43
N ASP A 376 7.91 -14.41 27.96
CA ASP A 376 6.86 -13.40 28.19
C ASP A 376 6.21 -12.93 26.88
N GLN A 377 6.99 -12.78 25.81
CA GLN A 377 6.48 -12.40 24.50
C GLN A 377 5.64 -13.53 23.87
N ILE A 378 6.02 -14.79 24.07
CA ILE A 378 5.22 -15.95 23.66
C ILE A 378 3.91 -15.98 24.45
N GLN A 379 3.94 -15.78 25.77
CA GLN A 379 2.73 -15.73 26.60
C GLN A 379 1.79 -14.58 26.20
N ALA A 380 2.34 -13.41 25.85
CA ALA A 380 1.55 -12.29 25.35
C ALA A 380 0.84 -12.65 24.04
N ALA A 381 1.55 -13.27 23.10
CA ALA A 381 0.98 -13.71 21.83
C ALA A 381 0.03 -14.92 21.95
N MET A 382 0.09 -15.68 23.04
CA MET A 382 -0.92 -16.69 23.38
C MET A 382 -2.23 -16.08 23.85
N ALA A 383 -2.17 -14.95 24.56
CA ALA A 383 -3.34 -14.29 25.14
C ALA A 383 -4.16 -13.55 24.07
N ALA A 384 -3.49 -13.01 23.06
CA ALA A 384 -4.11 -12.37 21.91
C ALA A 384 -3.25 -12.59 20.65
N SER A 385 -3.91 -12.86 19.52
CA SER A 385 -3.26 -12.93 18.21
C SER A 385 -2.44 -11.67 17.93
N PRO A 386 -1.26 -11.76 17.30
CA PRO A 386 -0.39 -10.62 17.08
C PRO A 386 -0.99 -9.63 16.06
N GLU A 387 -0.71 -8.34 16.28
CA GLU A 387 -1.07 -7.27 15.35
C GLU A 387 -0.35 -7.41 14.00
N PRO A 388 -0.99 -7.06 12.86
CA PRO A 388 -0.33 -7.13 11.55
C PRO A 388 0.95 -6.29 11.47
N ASP A 389 1.03 -5.16 12.16
CA ASP A 389 2.22 -4.29 12.16
C ASP A 389 3.24 -4.62 13.26
N ALA A 390 3.07 -5.74 13.98
CA ALA A 390 3.97 -6.14 15.05
C ALA A 390 5.42 -6.37 14.54
N GLU A 391 6.39 -5.73 15.20
CA GLU A 391 7.79 -5.77 14.80
C GLU A 391 8.34 -7.21 14.75
N GLY A 392 8.86 -7.58 13.57
CA GLY A 392 9.46 -8.88 13.33
C GLY A 392 8.46 -10.00 13.05
N LEU A 393 7.15 -9.74 12.98
CA LEU A 393 6.15 -10.71 12.52
C LEU A 393 6.35 -10.96 11.01
N ALA A 394 6.36 -12.23 10.61
CA ALA A 394 6.48 -12.65 9.21
C ALA A 394 5.15 -13.14 8.64
N ALA A 395 4.36 -13.85 9.44
CA ALA A 395 3.01 -14.32 9.13
C ALA A 395 2.24 -14.73 10.38
N ALA A 396 0.91 -14.66 10.32
CA ALA A 396 0.00 -15.16 11.35
C ALA A 396 -1.18 -15.90 10.68
N TYR A 397 -1.19 -17.23 10.76
CA TYR A 397 -2.19 -18.08 10.11
C TYR A 397 -3.30 -18.43 11.10
N VAL A 398 -4.52 -17.94 10.86
CA VAL A 398 -5.68 -18.12 11.75
C VAL A 398 -6.77 -18.94 11.04
N PHE A 399 -7.30 -19.99 11.69
CA PHE A 399 -8.27 -20.92 11.11
C PHE A 399 -9.68 -20.75 11.70
N VAL A 400 -10.44 -19.77 11.18
CA VAL A 400 -11.82 -19.46 11.63
C VAL A 400 -12.85 -19.54 10.50
N HIS A 401 -14.13 -19.75 10.82
CA HIS A 401 -15.19 -19.73 9.79
C HIS A 401 -15.41 -18.29 9.29
N GLY A 402 -15.07 -18.03 8.02
CA GLY A 402 -15.21 -16.71 7.39
C GLY A 402 -13.89 -16.03 7.01
N PHE A 403 -12.75 -16.51 7.53
CA PHE A 403 -11.41 -16.09 7.11
C PHE A 403 -10.42 -17.26 7.24
N VAL A 404 -9.75 -17.57 6.12
CA VAL A 404 -8.81 -18.70 6.01
C VAL A 404 -7.61 -18.20 5.22
N GLY A 405 -6.59 -17.69 5.92
CA GLY A 405 -5.53 -16.91 5.29
C GLY A 405 -4.45 -16.46 6.26
N ASP A 406 -3.38 -15.89 5.69
CA ASP A 406 -2.41 -15.09 6.43
C ASP A 406 -3.05 -13.76 6.83
N PHE A 407 -3.15 -13.52 8.12
CA PHE A 407 -3.73 -12.29 8.68
C PHE A 407 -2.83 -11.06 8.46
N PHE A 408 -1.53 -11.26 8.25
CA PHE A 408 -0.59 -10.17 7.99
C PHE A 408 -0.71 -9.64 6.56
N GLN A 409 -0.64 -10.53 5.55
CA GLN A 409 -0.63 -10.13 4.13
C GLN A 409 -1.99 -10.29 3.43
N GLY A 410 -2.97 -10.91 4.08
CA GLY A 410 -4.26 -11.27 3.48
C GLY A 410 -4.18 -12.41 2.45
N ALA A 411 -3.05 -13.14 2.43
CA ALA A 411 -2.79 -14.19 1.44
C ALA A 411 -3.67 -15.44 1.74
N PRO A 412 -4.36 -16.03 0.74
CA PRO A 412 -5.22 -17.18 0.96
C PRO A 412 -4.40 -18.44 1.29
N VAL A 413 -5.01 -19.43 1.93
CA VAL A 413 -4.42 -20.78 2.10
C VAL A 413 -5.24 -21.84 1.37
N ALA A 414 -4.57 -22.85 0.82
CA ALA A 414 -5.21 -24.02 0.23
C ALA A 414 -5.32 -25.15 1.27
N LEU A 415 -6.49 -25.78 1.35
CA LEU A 415 -6.74 -27.00 2.13
C LEU A 415 -6.65 -28.21 1.20
N ALA A 416 -5.87 -29.24 1.57
CA ALA A 416 -5.63 -30.42 0.73
C ALA A 416 -5.94 -31.73 1.48
N GLU A 417 -6.18 -32.81 0.72
CA GLU A 417 -6.15 -34.22 1.16
C GLU A 417 -6.91 -34.53 2.48
N GLY A 418 -8.08 -33.93 2.69
CA GLY A 418 -8.93 -34.19 3.86
C GLY A 418 -8.85 -33.15 4.98
N ALA A 419 -8.09 -32.05 4.80
CA ALA A 419 -8.15 -30.91 5.71
C ALA A 419 -9.54 -30.23 5.67
N LEU A 420 -10.17 -30.06 6.84
CA LEU A 420 -11.53 -29.53 6.95
C LEU A 420 -11.66 -28.49 8.07
N LEU A 421 -12.22 -27.33 7.75
CA LEU A 421 -12.69 -26.36 8.74
C LEU A 421 -13.96 -26.88 9.40
N SER A 422 -13.81 -27.46 10.59
CA SER A 422 -14.91 -28.08 11.33
C SER A 422 -14.96 -27.63 12.79
N GLY A 423 -13.88 -27.05 13.31
CA GLY A 423 -13.71 -26.77 14.72
C GLY A 423 -13.55 -28.03 15.57
N GLN A 424 -12.95 -27.89 16.74
CA GLN A 424 -12.85 -28.96 17.74
C GLN A 424 -14.04 -28.89 18.70
N VAL A 425 -14.74 -30.02 18.88
CA VAL A 425 -15.95 -30.12 19.72
C VAL A 425 -15.60 -30.72 21.08
N SER A 426 -16.00 -30.05 22.16
CA SER A 426 -15.86 -30.52 23.55
C SER A 426 -17.17 -30.32 24.34
N PRO A 427 -17.36 -30.96 25.51
CA PRO A 427 -18.51 -30.69 26.35
C PRO A 427 -18.54 -29.22 26.80
N ALA A 428 -19.70 -28.57 26.76
CA ALA A 428 -19.83 -27.19 27.21
C ALA A 428 -19.63 -27.09 28.74
N PRO A 429 -18.84 -26.13 29.26
CA PRO A 429 -18.66 -25.94 30.69
C PRO A 429 -20.00 -25.57 31.35
N VAL A 430 -20.25 -26.09 32.57
CA VAL A 430 -21.45 -25.76 33.34
C VAL A 430 -21.36 -24.31 33.82
N THR A 431 -22.35 -23.50 33.46
CA THR A 431 -22.47 -22.12 33.91
C THR A 431 -23.01 -22.12 35.35
N PRO A 432 -22.38 -21.43 36.31
CA PRO A 432 -22.94 -21.30 37.66
C PRO A 432 -24.34 -20.63 37.60
N PRO A 433 -25.31 -21.05 38.44
CA PRO A 433 -26.62 -20.40 38.48
C PRO A 433 -26.45 -18.94 38.89
N MET A 434 -26.76 -18.04 37.97
CA MET A 434 -26.81 -16.61 38.25
C MET A 434 -28.14 -16.32 38.98
N PRO A 435 -28.16 -15.51 40.06
CA PRO A 435 -29.41 -15.18 40.74
C PRO A 435 -30.39 -14.49 39.78
N PRO A 436 -31.71 -14.67 39.98
CA PRO A 436 -32.72 -13.98 39.18
C PRO A 436 -32.45 -12.49 39.26
N ARG A 437 -32.46 -11.85 38.08
CA ARG A 437 -32.17 -10.43 37.92
C ARG A 437 -33.14 -9.65 38.81
N LEU A 438 -32.65 -9.11 39.93
CA LEU A 438 -33.37 -8.10 40.71
C LEU A 438 -33.78 -6.99 39.75
N ALA A 439 -35.04 -6.58 39.85
CA ALA A 439 -35.61 -5.43 39.15
C ALA A 439 -34.58 -4.29 39.20
N ARG A 440 -34.04 -3.95 38.03
CA ARG A 440 -33.16 -2.81 37.90
C ARG A 440 -34.03 -1.60 38.16
N GLU A 441 -33.67 -0.84 39.19
CA GLU A 441 -34.19 0.50 39.45
C GLU A 441 -34.33 1.27 38.14
N ASP A 442 -35.47 1.95 38.02
CA ASP A 442 -35.92 2.76 36.91
C ASP A 442 -34.79 3.54 36.23
N SER A 443 -34.13 2.91 35.28
CA SER A 443 -33.49 3.62 34.18
C SER A 443 -34.56 3.79 33.13
N VAL A 444 -35.09 5.01 33.04
CA VAL A 444 -36.00 5.45 31.98
C VAL A 444 -35.55 4.86 30.63
N PRO A 445 -36.46 4.22 29.87
CA PRO A 445 -36.13 3.65 28.57
C PRO A 445 -35.53 4.70 27.64
N LEU A 446 -34.41 4.37 26.97
CA LEU A 446 -33.74 5.23 25.98
C LEU A 446 -34.56 5.42 24.69
N ASP A 447 -35.77 4.87 24.59
CA ASP A 447 -36.58 4.81 23.36
C ASP A 447 -37.99 5.41 23.50
N ALA A 448 -38.22 6.32 24.46
CA ALA A 448 -39.35 7.23 24.33
C ALA A 448 -39.09 8.17 23.14
N GLY A 449 -39.76 7.93 22.01
CA GLY A 449 -39.74 8.85 20.87
C GLY A 449 -40.04 10.28 21.36
N LEU A 450 -39.25 11.25 20.90
CA LEU A 450 -39.51 12.67 21.18
C LEU A 450 -40.95 12.98 20.75
N GLU A 451 -41.75 13.57 21.62
CA GLU A 451 -43.18 13.82 21.38
C GLU A 451 -43.40 14.49 20.01
N ALA A 452 -44.40 14.03 19.25
CA ALA A 452 -44.72 14.60 17.94
C ALA A 452 -44.93 16.13 17.99
N GLY A 453 -45.40 16.66 19.13
CA GLY A 453 -45.53 18.09 19.38
C GLY A 453 -44.18 18.83 19.39
N LEU A 454 -43.12 18.23 19.94
CA LEU A 454 -41.78 18.79 19.91
C LEU A 454 -41.23 18.85 18.49
N MET A 455 -41.38 17.78 17.69
CA MET A 455 -40.92 17.76 16.30
C MET A 455 -41.67 18.77 15.41
N ALA A 456 -42.96 18.98 15.67
CA ALA A 456 -43.74 20.04 15.01
C ALA A 456 -43.28 21.44 15.43
N SER A 457 -42.91 21.63 16.70
CA SER A 457 -42.39 22.92 17.20
C SER A 457 -41.01 23.26 16.61
N LEU A 458 -40.10 22.29 16.52
CA LEU A 458 -38.78 22.47 15.91
C LEU A 458 -38.90 22.83 14.41
N ARG A 459 -39.88 22.25 13.73
CA ARG A 459 -40.21 22.58 12.34
C ARG A 459 -40.76 23.99 12.18
N ALA A 460 -41.69 24.39 13.05
CA ALA A 460 -42.29 25.72 13.03
C ALA A 460 -41.28 26.83 13.40
N GLY A 461 -40.23 26.50 14.13
CA GLY A 461 -39.15 27.41 14.50
C GLY A 461 -38.05 27.61 13.45
N LEU A 462 -38.17 27.03 12.25
CA LEU A 462 -37.22 27.25 11.16
C LEU A 462 -37.37 28.67 10.61
N ASP A 463 -36.50 29.58 11.06
CA ASP A 463 -36.42 30.95 10.55
C ASP A 463 -35.00 31.24 10.04
N PHE A 464 -34.90 31.41 8.71
CA PHE A 464 -33.67 31.83 8.03
C PHE A 464 -33.87 33.15 7.27
N SER A 465 -34.90 33.92 7.59
CA SER A 465 -35.20 35.20 6.94
C SER A 465 -34.04 36.20 7.05
N ASP A 466 -33.26 36.11 8.15
CA ASP A 466 -32.05 36.90 8.38
C ASP A 466 -30.78 36.35 7.70
N LEU A 467 -30.79 35.11 7.19
CA LEU A 467 -29.64 34.49 6.53
C LEU A 467 -29.26 35.27 5.27
N GLU A 468 -30.24 35.69 4.49
CA GLU A 468 -30.03 36.46 3.25
C GLU A 468 -29.38 37.82 3.55
N ARG A 469 -29.81 38.47 4.64
CA ARG A 469 -29.28 39.75 5.11
C ARG A 469 -27.85 39.66 5.65
N THR A 470 -27.51 38.54 6.28
CA THR A 470 -26.24 38.39 7.04
C THR A 470 -25.16 37.61 6.27
N HIS A 471 -25.57 36.72 5.35
CA HIS A 471 -24.69 35.79 4.65
C HIS A 471 -24.99 35.62 3.15
N GLY A 472 -25.86 36.45 2.55
CA GLY A 472 -26.23 36.39 1.13
C GLY A 472 -25.03 36.38 0.16
N ALA A 473 -23.94 37.07 0.50
CA ALA A 473 -22.72 37.11 -0.31
C ALA A 473 -22.07 35.73 -0.53
N ILE A 474 -22.20 34.79 0.42
CA ILE A 474 -21.63 33.44 0.29
C ILE A 474 -22.49 32.61 -0.68
N LEU A 475 -23.81 32.79 -0.64
CA LEU A 475 -24.73 32.15 -1.58
C LEU A 475 -24.55 32.73 -3.00
N ASP A 476 -24.31 34.03 -3.12
CA ASP A 476 -24.00 34.69 -4.40
C ASP A 476 -22.68 34.17 -5.01
N ASP A 477 -21.61 34.07 -4.21
CA ASP A 477 -20.32 33.55 -4.69
C ASP A 477 -20.41 32.08 -5.10
N SER A 478 -21.15 31.26 -4.33
CA SER A 478 -21.39 29.84 -4.65
C SER A 478 -22.14 29.69 -5.97
N MET A 479 -23.23 30.44 -6.15
CA MET A 479 -24.02 30.49 -7.38
C MET A 479 -23.17 30.95 -8.58
N ALA A 480 -22.38 32.03 -8.42
CA ALA A 480 -21.55 32.56 -9.48
C ALA A 480 -20.48 31.55 -9.95
N ARG A 481 -19.87 30.81 -9.01
CA ARG A 481 -18.88 29.77 -9.32
C ARG A 481 -19.49 28.57 -10.03
N ASP A 482 -20.67 28.11 -9.61
CA ASP A 482 -21.37 27.01 -10.27
C ASP A 482 -21.81 27.40 -11.69
N ILE A 483 -22.29 28.64 -11.90
CA ILE A 483 -22.62 29.17 -13.24
C ILE A 483 -21.37 29.29 -14.12
N ALA A 484 -20.23 29.70 -13.54
CA ALA A 484 -18.97 29.86 -14.28
C ALA A 484 -18.40 28.55 -14.83
N MET A 485 -18.87 27.39 -14.39
CA MET A 485 -18.49 26.08 -14.95
C MET A 485 -19.00 25.87 -16.38
N PHE A 486 -20.01 26.64 -16.81
CA PHE A 486 -20.68 26.46 -18.10
C PHE A 486 -20.50 27.69 -18.99
N THR A 487 -20.20 27.43 -20.26
CA THR A 487 -20.10 28.46 -21.31
C THR A 487 -21.39 28.60 -22.11
N ASP A 488 -22.21 27.56 -22.18
CA ASP A 488 -23.48 27.56 -22.91
C ASP A 488 -24.56 28.40 -22.19
N PRO A 489 -25.25 29.32 -22.89
CA PRO A 489 -26.24 30.19 -22.28
C PRO A 489 -27.44 29.46 -21.63
N ASP A 490 -27.90 28.36 -22.21
CA ASP A 490 -29.06 27.62 -21.72
C ASP A 490 -28.71 26.82 -20.46
N ASP A 491 -27.51 26.22 -20.44
CA ASP A 491 -26.97 25.53 -19.26
C ASP A 491 -26.72 26.49 -18.09
N ARG A 492 -26.19 27.69 -18.37
CA ARG A 492 -26.01 28.75 -17.36
C ARG A 492 -27.36 29.18 -16.78
N ALA A 493 -28.36 29.38 -17.63
CA ALA A 493 -29.71 29.76 -17.20
C ALA A 493 -30.39 28.65 -16.38
N LEU A 494 -30.16 27.38 -16.71
CA LEU A 494 -30.67 26.23 -15.95
C LEU A 494 -30.13 26.23 -14.51
N VAL A 495 -28.82 26.38 -14.36
CA VAL A 495 -28.15 26.41 -13.05
C VAL A 495 -28.57 27.65 -12.25
N GLU A 496 -28.63 28.82 -12.89
CA GLU A 496 -29.07 30.06 -12.25
C GLU A 496 -30.52 29.98 -11.75
N ASN A 497 -31.44 29.44 -12.55
CA ASN A 497 -32.84 29.26 -12.15
C ASN A 497 -32.98 28.27 -10.98
N ALA A 498 -32.19 27.20 -10.96
CA ALA A 498 -32.17 26.25 -9.85
C ALA A 498 -31.69 26.90 -8.54
N TRP A 499 -30.62 27.70 -8.61
CA TRP A 499 -30.13 28.47 -7.46
C TRP A 499 -31.14 29.50 -6.95
N ARG A 500 -31.79 30.25 -7.84
CA ARG A 500 -32.86 31.19 -7.47
C ARG A 500 -34.03 30.47 -6.80
N LYS A 501 -34.41 29.29 -7.29
CA LYS A 501 -35.44 28.45 -6.67
C LYS A 501 -35.01 27.99 -5.27
N ALA A 502 -33.80 27.46 -5.12
CA ALA A 502 -33.28 27.01 -3.84
C ALA A 502 -33.24 28.13 -2.79
N ARG A 503 -32.79 29.34 -3.17
CA ARG A 503 -32.79 30.52 -2.27
C ARG A 503 -34.19 30.94 -1.86
N ARG A 504 -35.14 30.98 -2.81
CA ARG A 504 -36.53 31.32 -2.51
C ARG A 504 -37.14 30.30 -1.55
N THR A 505 -36.95 29.01 -1.80
CA THR A 505 -37.41 27.94 -0.90
C THR A 505 -36.76 28.08 0.48
N LEU A 506 -35.46 28.34 0.57
CA LEU A 506 -34.79 28.54 1.87
C LEU A 506 -35.34 29.75 2.66
N ALA A 507 -35.81 30.80 1.98
CA ALA A 507 -36.36 31.99 2.61
C ALA A 507 -37.85 31.86 2.97
N GLU A 508 -38.66 31.23 2.11
CA GLU A 508 -40.12 31.20 2.22
C GLU A 508 -40.65 29.90 2.84
N ASP A 509 -40.01 28.77 2.58
CA ASP A 509 -40.38 27.43 3.08
C ASP A 509 -39.13 26.56 3.29
N PRO A 510 -38.34 26.82 4.35
CA PRO A 510 -37.06 26.15 4.56
C PRO A 510 -37.15 24.62 4.63
N ALA A 511 -38.28 24.10 5.12
CA ALA A 511 -38.52 22.66 5.20
C ALA A 511 -38.80 22.02 3.82
N GLY A 512 -39.17 22.82 2.82
CA GLY A 512 -39.32 22.41 1.43
C GLY A 512 -38.00 22.18 0.68
N LEU A 513 -36.85 22.51 1.28
CA LEU A 513 -35.51 22.36 0.66
C LEU A 513 -35.02 20.90 0.59
N GLY A 514 -35.71 19.96 1.24
CA GLY A 514 -35.51 18.50 1.12
C GLY A 514 -34.28 17.90 1.81
N LEU A 515 -33.31 18.72 2.22
CA LEU A 515 -32.02 18.28 2.81
C LEU A 515 -31.54 19.16 3.97
N LEU A 516 -32.44 19.92 4.57
CA LEU A 516 -32.11 20.82 5.67
C LEU A 516 -32.03 20.04 6.99
N ILE A 517 -30.86 20.10 7.65
CA ILE A 517 -30.62 19.41 8.92
C ILE A 517 -30.24 20.43 9.99
N THR A 518 -30.99 20.44 11.09
CA THR A 518 -30.72 21.29 12.24
C THR A 518 -30.17 20.48 13.41
N ARG A 519 -29.43 21.17 14.29
CA ARG A 519 -28.81 20.58 15.49
C ARG A 519 -29.56 21.04 16.72
N HIS A 520 -29.89 20.10 17.61
CA HIS A 520 -30.56 20.38 18.89
C HIS A 520 -29.88 19.66 20.05
N GLU A 521 -29.99 20.22 21.25
CA GLU A 521 -29.60 19.57 22.49
C GLU A 521 -30.83 19.48 23.39
N ILE A 522 -31.30 18.26 23.65
CA ILE A 522 -32.57 17.98 24.35
C ILE A 522 -32.31 16.79 25.27
N ASN A 523 -32.68 16.88 26.55
CA ASN A 523 -32.56 15.79 27.54
C ASN A 523 -31.15 15.18 27.63
N GLU A 524 -30.09 16.00 27.69
CA GLU A 524 -28.68 15.56 27.72
C GLU A 524 -28.23 14.76 26.49
N GLU A 525 -28.93 14.94 25.38
CA GLU A 525 -28.61 14.31 24.11
C GLU A 525 -28.49 15.34 22.98
N ARG A 526 -27.61 15.02 22.04
CA ARG A 526 -27.36 15.79 20.83
C ARG A 526 -28.10 15.14 19.68
N LEU A 527 -28.97 15.91 19.06
CA LEU A 527 -29.84 15.48 17.99
C LEU A 527 -29.48 16.20 16.69
N LEU A 528 -29.47 15.47 15.57
CA LEU A 528 -29.61 16.06 14.24
C LEU A 528 -31.01 15.73 13.72
N VAL A 529 -31.75 16.76 13.33
CA VAL A 529 -33.12 16.66 12.86
C VAL A 529 -33.16 17.07 11.40
N ALA A 530 -33.53 16.16 10.51
CA ALA A 530 -33.78 16.45 9.11
C ALA A 530 -35.22 16.94 8.92
N HIS A 531 -35.39 18.00 8.13
CA HIS A 531 -36.69 18.58 7.83
C HIS A 531 -37.05 18.27 6.38
N GLY A 532 -38.05 17.42 6.16
CA GLY A 532 -38.64 17.17 4.84
C GLY A 532 -39.85 18.07 4.59
N PRO A 533 -40.53 18.00 3.43
CA PRO A 533 -41.69 18.83 3.12
C PRO A 533 -42.94 18.53 3.96
N THR A 534 -43.06 17.33 4.52
CA THR A 534 -44.25 16.88 5.28
C THR A 534 -43.98 16.65 6.77
N GLU A 535 -42.78 16.20 7.13
CA GLU A 535 -42.42 15.85 8.50
C GLU A 535 -40.95 16.17 8.81
N SER A 536 -40.60 16.21 10.09
CA SER A 536 -39.22 16.31 10.55
C SER A 536 -38.84 15.02 11.28
N THR A 537 -37.66 14.49 11.01
CA THR A 537 -37.22 13.19 11.54
C THR A 537 -35.86 13.32 12.20
N VAL A 538 -35.65 12.60 13.30
CA VAL A 538 -34.34 12.53 13.95
C VAL A 538 -33.45 11.61 13.11
N VAL A 539 -32.37 12.15 12.56
CA VAL A 539 -31.41 11.40 11.73
C VAL A 539 -30.13 11.03 12.48
N PHE A 540 -29.91 11.61 13.66
CA PHE A 540 -28.81 11.30 14.57
C PHE A 540 -29.21 11.61 16.03
N ARG A 541 -28.83 10.74 16.96
CA ARG A 541 -28.97 10.95 18.41
C ARG A 541 -27.75 10.36 19.12
N ALA A 542 -27.13 11.11 20.02
CA ALA A 542 -26.08 10.60 20.89
C ALA A 542 -26.08 11.36 22.21
N SER A 543 -25.64 10.72 23.30
CA SER A 543 -25.38 11.41 24.57
C SER A 543 -24.38 12.56 24.37
N ILE A 544 -24.56 13.67 25.09
CA ILE A 544 -23.63 14.81 25.09
C ILE A 544 -22.17 14.42 25.43
N HIS A 545 -21.96 13.29 26.10
CA HIS A 545 -20.64 12.78 26.47
C HIS A 545 -20.03 11.81 25.44
N ALA A 546 -20.82 11.31 24.50
CA ALA A 546 -20.36 10.31 23.53
C ALA A 546 -19.70 10.92 22.28
N ILE A 547 -20.02 12.18 21.96
CA ILE A 547 -19.53 12.85 20.76
C ILE A 547 -19.30 14.34 21.01
N ASP A 548 -18.14 14.87 20.63
CA ASP A 548 -17.83 16.29 20.75
C ASP A 548 -18.51 17.14 19.66
N ASP A 549 -18.56 18.46 19.86
CA ASP A 549 -19.26 19.39 18.96
C ASP A 549 -18.72 19.39 17.53
N CYS A 550 -17.42 19.16 17.37
CA CYS A 550 -16.76 19.20 16.07
C CYS A 550 -17.00 17.93 15.28
N THR A 551 -16.96 16.78 15.95
CA THR A 551 -17.31 15.50 15.32
C THR A 551 -18.78 15.52 14.91
N LEU A 552 -19.68 16.02 15.75
CA LEU A 552 -21.10 16.14 15.39
C LEU A 552 -21.34 17.07 14.20
N TRP A 553 -20.67 18.23 14.16
CA TRP A 553 -20.75 19.15 13.02
C TRP A 553 -20.23 18.51 11.73
N ARG A 554 -19.11 17.78 11.78
CA ARG A 554 -18.55 17.08 10.61
C ARG A 554 -19.48 15.97 10.11
N ILE A 555 -20.14 15.24 11.02
CA ILE A 555 -21.16 14.24 10.66
C ILE A 555 -22.34 14.93 9.96
N ASN A 556 -22.83 16.06 10.46
CA ASN A 556 -23.90 16.83 9.81
C ASN A 556 -23.53 17.23 8.38
N VAL A 557 -22.35 17.85 8.21
CA VAL A 557 -21.85 18.27 6.88
C VAL A 557 -21.73 17.07 5.94
N LEU A 558 -21.12 15.97 6.38
CA LEU A 558 -20.94 14.79 5.54
C LEU A 558 -22.27 14.12 5.19
N LEU A 559 -23.25 14.15 6.10
CA LEU A 559 -24.60 13.63 5.84
C LEU A 559 -25.30 14.43 4.74
N ILE A 560 -25.26 15.77 4.78
CA ILE A 560 -25.82 16.63 3.72
C ILE A 560 -25.15 16.34 2.38
N LEU A 561 -23.82 16.22 2.36
CA LEU A 561 -23.05 15.94 1.15
C LEU A 561 -23.41 14.59 0.53
N VAL A 562 -23.48 13.54 1.35
CA VAL A 562 -23.74 12.18 0.87
C VAL A 562 -25.19 12.03 0.42
N VAL A 563 -26.15 12.50 1.22
CA VAL A 563 -27.58 12.41 0.89
C VAL A 563 -27.87 13.28 -0.34
N GLY A 564 -27.34 14.50 -0.41
CA GLY A 564 -27.55 15.37 -1.56
C GLY A 564 -26.86 14.91 -2.85
N PHE A 565 -25.67 14.32 -2.75
CA PHE A 565 -25.02 13.68 -3.91
C PHE A 565 -25.82 12.47 -4.41
N ILE A 566 -26.30 11.63 -3.49
CA ILE A 566 -27.14 10.49 -3.84
C ILE A 566 -28.45 10.97 -4.46
N ASP A 567 -29.15 11.95 -3.88
CA ASP A 567 -30.40 12.46 -4.43
C ASP A 567 -30.20 13.08 -5.82
N ALA A 568 -29.14 13.87 -6.02
CA ALA A 568 -28.84 14.48 -7.32
C ALA A 568 -28.52 13.46 -8.42
N VAL A 569 -27.85 12.36 -8.08
CA VAL A 569 -27.49 11.31 -9.06
C VAL A 569 -28.64 10.33 -9.29
N THR A 570 -29.53 10.15 -8.31
CA THR A 570 -30.45 9.00 -8.29
C THR A 570 -31.94 9.39 -8.26
N GLY A 571 -32.27 10.56 -7.72
CA GLY A 571 -33.64 10.98 -7.42
C GLY A 571 -34.35 10.12 -6.35
N LEU A 572 -33.60 9.25 -5.68
CA LEU A 572 -34.10 8.36 -4.64
C LEU A 572 -33.78 9.01 -3.29
N GLY A 573 -34.79 9.60 -2.66
CA GLY A 573 -34.63 10.20 -1.34
C GLY A 573 -33.98 9.21 -0.36
N ALA A 574 -32.80 9.53 0.15
CA ALA A 574 -32.05 8.64 1.02
C ALA A 574 -32.51 8.77 2.48
N ARG A 575 -32.51 7.65 3.22
CA ARG A 575 -32.92 7.63 4.63
C ARG A 575 -31.70 7.41 5.52
N SER A 576 -31.56 8.20 6.57
CA SER A 576 -30.50 8.02 7.56
C SER A 576 -30.80 6.79 8.41
N THR A 577 -29.91 5.79 8.39
CA THR A 577 -29.96 4.63 9.29
C THR A 577 -28.87 4.75 10.36
N PRO A 578 -29.02 4.11 11.54
CA PRO A 578 -27.96 4.07 12.56
C PRO A 578 -26.62 3.51 12.03
N LYS A 579 -26.67 2.59 11.06
CA LYS A 579 -25.50 2.06 10.35
C LYS A 579 -24.83 3.14 9.50
N ALA A 580 -25.62 3.94 8.77
CA ALA A 580 -25.08 5.05 7.97
C ALA A 580 -24.39 6.08 8.86
N VAL A 581 -24.97 6.42 10.02
CA VAL A 581 -24.38 7.33 11.00
C VAL A 581 -23.03 6.84 11.54
N THR A 582 -22.92 5.55 11.88
CA THR A 582 -21.66 4.96 12.36
C THR A 582 -20.59 5.01 11.26
N LEU A 583 -20.97 4.67 10.03
CA LEU A 583 -20.09 4.76 8.86
C LEU A 583 -19.67 6.20 8.55
N LEU A 584 -20.55 7.18 8.75
CA LEU A 584 -20.21 8.60 8.60
C LEU A 584 -19.23 9.05 9.68
N GLY A 585 -19.39 8.58 10.92
CA GLY A 585 -18.43 8.83 12.00
C GLY A 585 -17.05 8.23 11.75
N GLU A 586 -16.98 7.06 11.12
CA GLU A 586 -15.72 6.46 10.61
C GLU A 586 -15.15 7.27 9.43
N ALA A 587 -15.98 7.59 8.44
CA ALA A 587 -15.57 8.31 7.24
C ALA A 587 -15.04 9.71 7.54
N VAL A 588 -15.57 10.40 8.55
CA VAL A 588 -15.05 11.71 8.99
C VAL A 588 -13.62 11.62 9.57
N LYS A 589 -13.21 10.45 10.07
CA LYS A 589 -11.86 10.21 10.62
C LYS A 589 -10.85 9.81 9.54
N GLU A 590 -11.33 9.39 8.37
CA GLU A 590 -10.50 9.00 7.23
C GLU A 590 -9.77 10.23 6.64
N SER A 591 -8.45 10.15 6.52
CA SER A 591 -7.59 11.31 6.20
C SER A 591 -7.92 11.93 4.83
N SER A 592 -8.23 11.12 3.84
CA SER A 592 -8.59 11.56 2.48
C SER A 592 -9.96 12.24 2.42
N VAL A 593 -10.95 11.75 3.18
CA VAL A 593 -12.30 12.33 3.28
C VAL A 593 -12.24 13.63 4.09
N ALA A 594 -11.53 13.63 5.22
CA ALA A 594 -11.28 14.83 6.02
C ALA A 594 -10.52 15.91 5.24
N GLY A 595 -9.54 15.52 4.42
CA GLY A 595 -8.80 16.41 3.52
C GLY A 595 -9.71 17.00 2.44
N ALA A 596 -10.56 16.18 1.80
CA ALA A 596 -11.52 16.65 0.81
C ALA A 596 -12.55 17.64 1.41
N MET A 597 -13.08 17.35 2.60
CA MET A 597 -13.95 18.28 3.34
C MET A 597 -13.21 19.56 3.75
N GLY A 598 -11.93 19.45 4.13
CA GLY A 598 -11.09 20.60 4.47
C GLY A 598 -10.81 21.52 3.27
N ALA A 599 -10.63 20.94 2.08
CA ALA A 599 -10.41 21.66 0.84
C ALA A 599 -11.62 22.49 0.37
N MET A 600 -12.84 22.17 0.83
CA MET A 600 -14.05 22.94 0.49
C MET A 600 -14.04 24.36 1.06
N GLY A 601 -13.32 24.60 2.17
CA GLY A 601 -12.95 25.93 2.67
C GLY A 601 -14.01 27.04 2.49
N THR A 602 -13.76 27.95 1.55
CA THR A 602 -14.60 29.11 1.21
C THR A 602 -15.40 28.95 -0.09
N GLY A 603 -15.32 27.79 -0.76
CA GLY A 603 -15.89 27.56 -2.10
C GLY A 603 -16.95 26.45 -2.12
N LEU A 604 -17.97 26.56 -1.26
CA LEU A 604 -19.10 25.64 -1.16
C LEU A 604 -19.85 25.59 -2.50
N THR A 605 -19.47 24.65 -3.38
CA THR A 605 -19.92 24.55 -4.77
C THR A 605 -20.32 23.12 -5.09
N ALA A 606 -21.05 22.89 -6.18
CA ALA A 606 -21.41 21.56 -6.63
C ALA A 606 -20.16 20.68 -6.88
N ALA A 607 -19.07 21.27 -7.38
CA ALA A 607 -17.78 20.58 -7.56
C ALA A 607 -17.17 20.10 -6.23
N GLY A 608 -17.29 20.89 -5.16
CA GLY A 608 -16.85 20.47 -3.83
C GLY A 608 -17.59 19.23 -3.32
N VAL A 609 -18.91 19.15 -3.57
CA VAL A 609 -19.73 17.98 -3.24
C VAL A 609 -19.25 16.74 -4.01
N ILE A 610 -18.99 16.89 -5.30
CA ILE A 610 -18.49 15.81 -6.17
C ILE A 610 -17.10 15.31 -5.70
N HIS A 611 -16.22 16.21 -5.28
CA HIS A 611 -14.88 15.85 -4.79
C HIS A 611 -14.93 15.02 -3.49
N VAL A 612 -15.81 15.36 -2.55
CA VAL A 612 -16.00 14.55 -1.34
C VAL A 612 -16.60 13.18 -1.69
N GLY A 613 -17.56 13.14 -2.63
CA GLY A 613 -18.08 11.88 -3.17
C GLY A 613 -16.99 11.00 -3.79
N ALA A 614 -16.05 11.60 -4.54
CA ALA A 614 -14.90 10.90 -5.11
C ALA A 614 -13.95 10.34 -4.04
N ALA A 615 -13.71 11.08 -2.96
CA ALA A 615 -12.88 10.63 -1.84
C ALA A 615 -13.52 9.44 -1.11
N LEU A 616 -14.84 9.50 -0.86
CA LEU A 616 -15.60 8.38 -0.29
C LEU A 616 -15.59 7.15 -1.21
N TYR A 617 -15.58 7.33 -2.53
CA TYR A 617 -15.49 6.23 -3.48
C TYR A 617 -14.12 5.53 -3.41
N LYS A 618 -13.03 6.30 -3.47
CA LYS A 618 -11.66 5.78 -3.44
C LYS A 618 -11.35 4.99 -2.16
N THR A 619 -11.94 5.39 -1.05
CA THR A 619 -11.78 4.75 0.27
C THR A 619 -12.76 3.60 0.50
N GLY A 620 -13.70 3.36 -0.42
CA GLY A 620 -14.71 2.31 -0.31
C GLY A 620 -15.89 2.66 0.62
N TYR A 621 -15.88 3.81 1.30
CA TYR A 621 -16.99 4.25 2.15
C TYR A 621 -18.26 4.55 1.36
N LEU A 622 -18.16 5.07 0.12
CA LEU A 622 -19.34 5.40 -0.69
C LEU A 622 -20.23 4.18 -0.92
N ARG A 623 -19.64 3.02 -1.22
CA ARG A 623 -20.38 1.78 -1.40
C ARG A 623 -21.08 1.34 -0.11
N ARG A 624 -20.37 1.42 1.03
CA ARG A 624 -20.92 1.07 2.36
C ARG A 624 -22.06 2.01 2.75
N LEU A 625 -21.91 3.31 2.46
CA LEU A 625 -22.91 4.34 2.71
C LEU A 625 -24.14 4.17 1.80
N LEU A 626 -23.96 3.85 0.51
CA LEU A 626 -25.08 3.56 -0.40
C LEU A 626 -25.92 2.38 0.11
N VAL A 627 -25.27 1.30 0.56
CA VAL A 627 -25.96 0.14 1.16
C VAL A 627 -26.68 0.52 2.46
N ALA A 628 -26.13 1.46 3.23
CA ALA A 628 -26.71 1.87 4.50
C ALA A 628 -27.80 2.95 4.37
N LEU A 629 -27.80 3.75 3.30
CA LEU A 629 -28.69 4.91 3.10
C LEU A 629 -29.83 4.64 2.10
N LEU A 630 -29.65 3.68 1.20
CA LEU A 630 -30.63 3.30 0.19
C LEU A 630 -31.04 1.84 0.42
N GLU A 631 -32.29 1.62 0.80
CA GLU A 631 -32.90 0.28 0.93
C GLU A 631 -33.14 -0.35 -0.45
N VAL A 632 -32.06 -0.59 -1.22
CA VAL A 632 -32.13 -1.07 -2.60
C VAL A 632 -31.27 -2.31 -2.81
N GLY A 633 -31.74 -3.22 -3.67
CA GLY A 633 -31.06 -4.48 -3.95
C GLY A 633 -29.67 -4.31 -4.59
N VAL A 634 -28.82 -5.31 -4.45
CA VAL A 634 -27.41 -5.32 -4.92
C VAL A 634 -27.26 -4.93 -6.39
N TRP A 635 -28.21 -5.30 -7.26
CA TRP A 635 -28.20 -4.93 -8.68
C TRP A 635 -28.55 -3.47 -8.98
N MET A 636 -29.37 -2.84 -8.15
CA MET A 636 -29.59 -1.39 -8.18
C MET A 636 -28.30 -0.68 -7.75
N ILE A 637 -27.61 -1.17 -6.71
CA ILE A 637 -26.34 -0.61 -6.24
C ILE A 637 -25.26 -0.66 -7.32
N VAL A 638 -25.17 -1.76 -8.08
CA VAL A 638 -24.21 -1.86 -9.21
C VAL A 638 -24.55 -0.85 -10.31
N ARG A 639 -25.82 -0.69 -10.70
CA ARG A 639 -26.25 0.31 -11.68
C ARG A 639 -26.01 1.75 -11.20
N LEU A 640 -26.25 2.00 -9.92
CA LEU A 640 -25.99 3.25 -9.22
C LEU A 640 -24.50 3.59 -9.21
N VAL A 641 -23.64 2.62 -8.90
CA VAL A 641 -22.18 2.79 -8.92
C VAL A 641 -21.69 3.10 -10.34
N VAL A 642 -22.26 2.49 -11.39
CA VAL A 642 -21.92 2.80 -12.79
C VAL A 642 -22.31 4.24 -13.17
N GLN A 643 -23.50 4.70 -12.78
CA GLN A 643 -23.92 6.10 -13.01
C GLN A 643 -23.07 7.11 -12.22
N ILE A 644 -22.68 6.76 -10.99
CA ILE A 644 -21.77 7.55 -10.15
C ILE A 644 -20.37 7.60 -10.79
N VAL A 645 -19.83 6.48 -11.25
CA VAL A 645 -18.52 6.41 -11.93
C VAL A 645 -18.52 7.24 -13.22
N ALA A 646 -19.62 7.24 -13.97
CA ALA A 646 -19.79 8.09 -15.15
C ALA A 646 -19.86 9.60 -14.81
N CYS A 647 -20.37 9.97 -13.63
CA CYS A 647 -20.33 11.36 -13.14
C CYS A 647 -18.92 11.75 -12.63
N LEU A 648 -18.22 10.82 -11.98
CA LEU A 648 -16.90 11.05 -11.38
C LEU A 648 -15.74 11.07 -12.39
N SER A 649 -15.99 10.75 -13.66
CA SER A 649 -15.00 10.79 -14.75
C SER A 649 -14.81 12.17 -15.40
N GLY A 650 -15.49 13.22 -14.89
CA GLY A 650 -15.19 14.62 -15.22
C GLY A 650 -16.17 15.33 -16.16
N VAL A 651 -17.33 14.74 -16.47
CA VAL A 651 -18.40 15.40 -17.24
C VAL A 651 -19.53 15.80 -16.30
N ALA A 652 -19.40 16.93 -15.60
CA ALA A 652 -20.50 17.49 -14.84
C ALA A 652 -21.51 18.13 -15.82
N SER A 653 -22.69 17.52 -15.99
CA SER A 653 -23.76 18.14 -16.79
C SER A 653 -24.43 19.28 -16.01
N ALA A 654 -24.91 20.31 -16.72
CA ALA A 654 -25.65 21.41 -16.09
C ALA A 654 -26.88 20.94 -15.30
N ARG A 655 -27.49 19.81 -15.69
CA ARG A 655 -28.58 19.16 -14.95
C ARG A 655 -28.14 18.61 -13.59
N LEU A 656 -26.94 18.02 -13.50
CA LEU A 656 -26.40 17.52 -12.24
C LEU A 656 -26.03 18.69 -11.30
N VAL A 657 -25.43 19.75 -11.84
CA VAL A 657 -25.12 20.95 -11.03
C VAL A 657 -26.40 21.65 -10.57
N ALA A 658 -27.41 21.76 -11.44
CA ALA A 658 -28.71 22.36 -11.09
C ALA A 658 -29.45 21.57 -10.00
N THR A 659 -29.40 20.24 -10.00
CA THR A 659 -30.01 19.40 -8.94
C THR A 659 -29.28 19.52 -7.61
N LEU A 660 -27.96 19.77 -7.63
CA LEU A 660 -27.17 19.99 -6.41
C LEU A 660 -27.38 21.37 -5.78
N ALA A 661 -27.98 22.35 -6.45
CA ALA A 661 -28.15 23.71 -5.92
C ALA A 661 -28.84 23.75 -4.55
N ALA A 662 -29.87 22.92 -4.33
CA ALA A 662 -30.55 22.79 -3.03
C ALA A 662 -29.64 22.17 -1.96
N THR A 663 -28.80 21.20 -2.34
CA THR A 663 -27.79 20.59 -1.47
C THR A 663 -26.75 21.62 -1.04
N VAL A 664 -26.25 22.43 -1.98
CA VAL A 664 -25.25 23.47 -1.68
C VAL A 664 -25.86 24.55 -0.78
N ALA A 665 -27.12 24.95 -1.00
CA ALA A 665 -27.81 25.88 -0.11
C ALA A 665 -27.95 25.34 1.34
N ALA A 666 -28.37 24.09 1.51
CA ALA A 666 -28.42 23.43 2.82
C ALA A 666 -27.03 23.31 3.47
N LEU A 667 -26.01 23.01 2.65
CA LEU A 667 -24.63 22.91 3.08
C LEU A 667 -24.08 24.24 3.59
N VAL A 668 -24.43 25.37 2.96
CA VAL A 668 -24.05 26.71 3.43
C VAL A 668 -24.60 26.97 4.83
N VAL A 669 -25.87 26.62 5.09
CA VAL A 669 -26.47 26.75 6.42
C VAL A 669 -25.71 25.91 7.46
N ALA A 670 -25.44 24.65 7.16
CA ALA A 670 -24.69 23.76 8.06
C ALA A 670 -23.23 24.21 8.26
N TRP A 671 -22.60 24.79 7.23
CA TRP A 671 -21.23 25.30 7.30
C TRP A 671 -21.13 26.58 8.14
N LEU A 672 -22.15 27.43 8.08
CA LEU A 672 -22.26 28.65 8.89
C LEU A 672 -22.58 28.33 10.37
N ALA A 673 -23.35 27.27 10.63
CA ALA A 673 -23.63 26.77 11.98
C ALA A 673 -22.44 26.06 12.67
N ARG A 674 -21.21 26.22 12.14
CA ARG A 674 -19.99 25.58 12.65
C ARG A 674 -19.58 26.17 14.00
N PRO A 675 -19.34 25.34 15.04
CA PRO A 675 -18.80 25.83 16.31
C PRO A 675 -17.40 26.44 16.14
N GLU A 676 -17.07 27.52 16.84
CA GLU A 676 -15.82 28.27 16.63
C GLU A 676 -14.55 27.41 16.82
N LYS A 677 -14.59 26.44 17.74
CA LYS A 677 -13.49 25.50 18.01
C LYS A 677 -13.25 24.51 16.85
N CYS A 678 -14.18 24.41 15.92
CA CYS A 678 -14.19 23.42 14.83
C CYS A 678 -13.74 23.98 13.48
N LYS A 679 -13.24 25.22 13.42
CA LYS A 679 -12.72 25.84 12.19
C LYS A 679 -11.68 24.90 11.55
N PRO A 680 -11.80 24.53 10.26
CA PRO A 680 -10.90 23.57 9.61
C PRO A 680 -9.47 24.07 9.72
N LEU A 681 -8.52 23.22 10.12
CA LEU A 681 -7.11 23.59 10.21
C LEU A 681 -6.64 24.26 8.92
N PRO A 682 -5.74 25.26 8.96
CA PRO A 682 -5.19 25.82 7.74
C PRO A 682 -4.55 24.70 6.93
N SER A 683 -4.79 24.69 5.62
CA SER A 683 -4.04 23.82 4.73
C SER A 683 -2.63 24.37 4.57
N VAL A 684 -1.69 23.46 4.39
CA VAL A 684 -0.28 23.76 4.18
C VAL A 684 0.06 23.39 2.74
N THR A 685 0.65 24.32 1.99
CA THR A 685 1.07 24.12 0.60
C THR A 685 2.57 24.30 0.48
N LEU A 686 3.25 23.32 -0.10
CA LEU A 686 4.65 23.47 -0.51
C LEU A 686 4.69 24.33 -1.78
N THR A 687 5.29 25.52 -1.70
CA THR A 687 5.29 26.51 -2.79
C THR A 687 6.56 26.50 -3.61
N SER A 688 7.69 26.09 -3.04
CA SER A 688 8.92 25.90 -3.80
C SER A 688 9.97 25.08 -3.06
N LEU A 689 10.87 24.47 -3.83
CA LEU A 689 12.13 23.89 -3.34
C LEU A 689 13.29 24.48 -4.14
N ALA A 690 14.34 24.90 -3.41
CA ALA A 690 15.60 25.31 -4.00
C ALA A 690 16.75 24.43 -3.51
N PHE A 691 17.60 24.00 -4.45
CA PHE A 691 18.78 23.16 -4.19
C PHE A 691 20.08 23.98 -4.25
N ASP A 692 20.22 24.86 -5.24
CA ASP A 692 21.23 25.89 -5.32
C ASP A 692 20.67 27.19 -4.71
N PHE A 693 21.07 27.51 -3.48
CA PHE A 693 20.67 28.71 -2.75
C PHE A 693 21.80 29.19 -1.84
N ASN A 694 21.99 30.49 -1.69
CA ASN A 694 23.08 31.03 -0.90
C ASN A 694 22.59 31.72 0.39
N PRO A 695 22.51 31.03 1.53
CA PRO A 695 22.32 31.66 2.82
C PRO A 695 23.63 31.70 3.62
N ALA A 696 23.80 32.75 4.40
CA ALA A 696 24.89 32.82 5.36
C ALA A 696 24.81 31.65 6.35
N GLY A 697 25.90 30.87 6.48
CA GLY A 697 26.05 29.85 7.53
C GLY A 697 25.64 28.41 7.18
N ILE A 698 25.26 28.09 5.93
CA ILE A 698 25.00 26.69 5.51
C ILE A 698 26.23 26.12 4.78
N PRO A 699 26.79 24.97 5.23
CA PRO A 699 28.12 24.51 4.83
C PRO A 699 28.21 23.79 3.47
N SER A 700 27.07 23.31 2.93
CA SER A 700 27.01 22.60 1.64
C SER A 700 25.58 22.53 1.07
N ASN A 701 25.41 22.87 -0.21
CA ASN A 701 24.18 22.81 -1.00
C ASN A 701 24.48 22.25 -2.41
N ALA A 702 23.52 22.26 -3.33
CA ALA A 702 23.76 21.79 -4.69
C ALA A 702 24.62 22.76 -5.51
N LEU A 703 25.34 22.20 -6.48
CA LEU A 703 26.18 22.96 -7.41
C LEU A 703 25.32 23.88 -8.30
N PRO A 704 25.78 25.11 -8.60
CA PRO A 704 25.16 25.95 -9.61
C PRO A 704 25.29 25.28 -10.99
N ILE A 705 24.14 25.02 -11.61
CA ILE A 705 24.02 24.35 -12.91
C ILE A 705 23.11 25.15 -13.84
N ARG A 706 23.19 24.86 -15.14
CA ARG A 706 22.35 25.46 -16.18
C ARG A 706 21.93 24.43 -17.21
N GLU A 707 20.99 24.76 -18.09
CA GLU A 707 20.49 23.80 -19.05
C GLU A 707 21.48 23.56 -20.21
N ASN A 708 21.91 24.66 -20.84
CA ASN A 708 22.82 24.72 -21.99
C ASN A 708 23.37 26.15 -22.15
N PHE A 709 24.12 26.47 -23.21
CA PHE A 709 24.72 27.80 -23.45
C PHE A 709 23.74 28.98 -23.38
N ALA A 710 22.52 28.82 -23.88
CA ALA A 710 21.54 29.90 -23.99
C ALA A 710 20.62 29.99 -22.75
N THR A 711 20.28 28.85 -22.17
CA THR A 711 19.22 28.76 -21.16
C THR A 711 19.77 28.56 -19.74
N PRO A 712 19.64 29.54 -18.83
CA PRO A 712 19.90 29.34 -17.41
C PRO A 712 18.78 28.53 -16.75
N LEU A 713 19.09 27.83 -15.66
CA LEU A 713 18.05 27.15 -14.88
C LEU A 713 17.40 28.11 -13.88
N PRO A 714 16.07 28.09 -13.76
CA PRO A 714 15.35 28.90 -12.79
C PRO A 714 15.57 28.35 -11.38
N VAL A 715 15.67 29.28 -10.40
CA VAL A 715 15.66 28.93 -8.98
C VAL A 715 14.57 29.74 -8.29
N PRO A 716 13.67 29.11 -7.52
CA PRO A 716 13.69 27.70 -7.11
C PRO A 716 13.55 26.70 -8.27
N GLU A 717 14.32 25.61 -8.21
CA GLU A 717 14.37 24.56 -9.22
C GLU A 717 13.05 23.80 -9.29
N TRP A 718 12.29 23.76 -8.20
CA TRP A 718 10.93 23.22 -8.20
C TRP A 718 9.91 24.24 -7.72
N ILE A 719 8.82 24.33 -8.47
CA ILE A 719 7.58 25.04 -8.15
C ILE A 719 6.39 24.16 -8.56
N PRO A 720 5.19 24.35 -7.98
CA PRO A 720 3.99 23.66 -8.43
C PRO A 720 3.80 23.76 -9.95
N GLY A 721 3.54 22.62 -10.60
CA GLY A 721 3.41 22.49 -12.05
C GLY A 721 4.62 21.90 -12.77
N ARG A 722 5.83 21.90 -12.15
CA ARG A 722 6.98 21.13 -12.65
C ARG A 722 6.85 19.67 -12.19
N ILE A 723 6.45 18.82 -13.12
CA ILE A 723 6.08 17.42 -12.85
C ILE A 723 7.11 16.43 -13.38
N GLN A 724 7.98 16.84 -14.30
CA GLN A 724 9.04 15.98 -14.82
C GLN A 724 10.32 16.17 -14.00
N PRO A 725 11.05 15.08 -13.65
CA PRO A 725 12.33 15.18 -12.95
C PRO A 725 13.33 16.14 -13.61
N THR A 726 13.33 16.20 -14.95
CA THR A 726 14.21 17.06 -15.75
C THR A 726 13.94 18.55 -15.59
N GLU A 727 12.75 18.96 -15.13
CA GLU A 727 12.39 20.36 -14.91
C GLU A 727 12.92 20.91 -13.58
N ALA A 728 13.33 20.03 -12.67
CA ALA A 728 13.89 20.38 -11.35
C ALA A 728 15.19 19.61 -11.06
N PRO A 729 16.26 19.81 -11.86
CA PRO A 729 17.52 19.11 -11.67
C PRO A 729 18.34 19.71 -10.52
N CYS A 730 19.18 18.88 -9.90
CA CYS A 730 20.21 19.30 -8.94
C CYS A 730 21.48 18.45 -9.10
N ALA A 731 22.63 19.00 -8.73
CA ALA A 731 23.92 18.32 -8.84
C ALA A 731 24.72 18.43 -7.55
N TYR A 732 25.42 17.36 -7.16
CA TYR A 732 26.28 17.30 -5.98
C TYR A 732 27.63 16.68 -6.33
N ALA A 733 28.72 17.20 -5.75
CA ALA A 733 30.04 16.61 -5.87
C ALA A 733 30.33 15.70 -4.67
N LEU A 734 30.80 14.47 -4.92
CA LEU A 734 31.19 13.52 -3.86
C LEU A 734 32.24 14.13 -2.92
N SER A 735 33.21 14.87 -3.46
CA SER A 735 34.23 15.57 -2.67
C SER A 735 33.68 16.58 -1.66
N VAL A 736 32.43 17.02 -1.81
CA VAL A 736 31.77 17.99 -0.92
C VAL A 736 30.77 17.33 0.02
N VAL A 737 30.06 16.28 -0.43
CA VAL A 737 28.97 15.66 0.33
C VAL A 737 29.36 14.38 1.07
N SER A 738 30.63 13.94 0.98
CA SER A 738 31.10 12.73 1.68
C SER A 738 31.29 12.94 3.18
N ASP A 739 31.61 14.16 3.62
CA ASP A 739 31.87 14.54 5.02
C ASP A 739 30.86 15.56 5.56
N ARG A 740 29.89 16.00 4.74
CA ARG A 740 28.93 17.06 5.08
C ARG A 740 27.53 16.69 4.63
N THR A 741 26.56 17.09 5.44
CA THR A 741 25.13 16.96 5.11
C THR A 741 24.73 18.10 4.17
N PRO A 742 24.25 17.81 2.95
CA PRO A 742 23.70 18.82 2.06
C PRO A 742 22.35 19.34 2.57
N TRP A 743 22.02 20.58 2.23
CA TRP A 743 20.77 21.23 2.64
C TRP A 743 19.94 21.66 1.43
N ILE A 744 18.62 21.76 1.62
CA ILE A 744 17.68 22.37 0.68
C ILE A 744 16.90 23.50 1.35
N ARG A 745 16.37 24.43 0.55
CA ARG A 745 15.47 25.48 1.03
C ARG A 745 14.06 25.24 0.51
N ALA A 746 13.10 25.08 1.42
CA ALA A 746 11.69 24.95 1.10
C ALA A 746 10.91 26.21 1.50
N THR A 747 9.97 26.61 0.65
CA THR A 747 8.97 27.64 1.00
C THR A 747 7.61 26.96 1.15
N VAL A 748 6.92 27.28 2.23
CA VAL A 748 5.65 26.68 2.62
C VAL A 748 4.65 27.78 2.96
N THR A 749 3.40 27.67 2.51
CA THR A 749 2.35 28.65 2.79
C THR A 749 1.15 28.01 3.48
N LEU A 750 0.52 28.78 4.38
CA LEU A 750 -0.75 28.45 5.03
C LEU A 750 -1.91 29.14 4.31
N SER A 751 -3.05 28.47 4.24
CA SER A 751 -4.29 29.11 3.77
C SER A 751 -4.78 30.23 4.68
N ARG A 752 -4.42 30.20 5.97
CA ARG A 752 -4.63 31.29 6.93
C ARG A 752 -3.66 31.19 8.11
N ALA A 753 -3.38 32.31 8.76
CA ALA A 753 -2.50 32.35 9.93
C ALA A 753 -3.05 31.49 11.08
N THR A 754 -2.16 30.85 11.83
CA THR A 754 -2.52 30.05 13.00
C THR A 754 -1.43 30.12 14.07
N PRO A 755 -1.80 30.12 15.37
CA PRO A 755 -0.84 29.99 16.46
C PRO A 755 -0.42 28.53 16.73
N ARG A 756 -1.01 27.56 16.01
CA ARG A 756 -0.73 26.12 16.18
C ARG A 756 0.65 25.76 15.62
N THR A 757 1.26 24.72 16.16
CA THR A 757 2.56 24.23 15.69
C THR A 757 2.35 23.50 14.37
N VAL A 758 3.15 23.80 13.34
CA VAL A 758 3.10 23.07 12.07
C VAL A 758 4.44 22.41 11.83
N LYS A 759 4.44 21.15 11.38
CA LYS A 759 5.63 20.41 10.96
C LYS A 759 5.49 19.98 9.51
N ILE A 760 6.62 19.82 8.83
CA ILE A 760 6.70 19.24 7.49
C ILE A 760 7.69 18.06 7.48
N ARG A 761 7.43 17.05 6.66
CA ARG A 761 8.34 15.93 6.39
C ARG A 761 8.21 15.48 4.94
N ALA A 762 9.19 14.71 4.45
CA ALA A 762 9.11 14.05 3.15
C ALA A 762 9.52 12.58 3.26
N VAL A 763 8.80 11.70 2.59
CA VAL A 763 9.10 10.27 2.47
C VAL A 763 9.55 9.96 1.04
N GLY A 764 10.44 8.98 0.86
CA GLY A 764 11.04 8.67 -0.43
C GLY A 764 12.40 9.36 -0.61
N GLY A 765 12.61 9.98 -1.77
CA GLY A 765 13.77 10.83 -2.05
C GLY A 765 14.96 10.15 -2.74
N GLY A 766 14.94 8.83 -2.91
CA GLY A 766 16.05 8.09 -3.53
C GLY A 766 17.39 8.48 -2.92
N LEU A 767 18.35 8.92 -3.76
CA LEU A 767 19.66 9.40 -3.29
C LEU A 767 19.61 10.55 -2.28
N LEU A 768 18.56 11.38 -2.29
CA LEU A 768 18.43 12.52 -1.39
C LEU A 768 17.90 12.11 0.00
N GLY A 769 17.34 10.89 0.13
CA GLY A 769 16.82 10.36 1.37
C GLY A 769 15.50 11.00 1.82
N SER A 770 14.89 10.43 2.86
CA SER A 770 13.72 11.04 3.51
C SER A 770 14.10 12.30 4.29
N ILE A 771 13.13 13.16 4.57
CA ILE A 771 13.30 14.36 5.40
C ILE A 771 12.52 14.17 6.70
N ASP A 772 13.22 14.32 7.82
CA ASP A 772 12.64 14.17 9.16
C ASP A 772 11.61 15.27 9.48
N PRO A 773 10.62 15.00 10.34
CA PRO A 773 9.66 15.99 10.83
C PRO A 773 10.32 17.27 11.33
N THR A 774 10.17 18.36 10.60
CA THR A 774 10.78 19.66 10.90
C THR A 774 9.70 20.69 11.21
N PRO A 775 9.76 21.39 12.36
CA PRO A 775 8.81 22.44 12.69
C PRO A 775 9.01 23.67 11.79
N LEU A 776 7.91 24.33 11.45
CA LEU A 776 7.86 25.53 10.62
C LEU A 776 7.60 26.77 11.46
N ILE A 777 8.33 27.85 11.16
CA ILE A 777 8.12 29.17 11.74
C ILE A 777 7.57 30.08 10.65
N PHE A 778 6.35 30.57 10.83
CA PHE A 778 5.66 31.41 9.83
C PHE A 778 5.84 32.90 10.13
N ALA A 779 6.17 33.66 9.09
CA ALA A 779 6.00 35.11 9.05
C ALA A 779 4.68 35.41 8.32
N GLY A 780 3.60 35.65 9.08
CA GLY A 780 2.25 35.73 8.54
C GLY A 780 1.74 34.35 8.12
N THR A 781 1.61 34.11 6.81
CA THR A 781 1.19 32.81 6.25
C THR A 781 2.32 32.06 5.55
N THR A 782 3.52 32.63 5.44
CA THR A 782 4.63 32.02 4.71
C THR A 782 5.76 31.62 5.66
N ALA A 783 6.28 30.42 5.50
CA ALA A 783 7.49 29.93 6.16
C ALA A 783 8.56 29.63 5.11
N VAL A 784 9.80 30.05 5.38
CA VAL A 784 10.99 29.60 4.65
C VAL A 784 11.79 28.74 5.61
N VAL A 785 12.04 27.50 5.23
CA VAL A 785 12.74 26.52 6.06
C VAL A 785 13.93 25.94 5.30
N TYR A 786 15.01 25.69 6.03
CA TYR A 786 16.20 25.01 5.53
C TYR A 786 16.21 23.60 6.09
N LEU A 787 16.23 22.60 5.23
CA LEU A 787 16.06 21.20 5.57
C LEU A 787 17.38 20.44 5.28
N PRO A 788 18.00 19.80 6.29
CA PRO A 788 19.16 18.96 6.07
C PRO A 788 18.74 17.63 5.44
N LEU A 789 19.51 17.15 4.46
CA LEU A 789 19.32 15.84 3.85
C LEU A 789 20.07 14.78 4.67
N THR A 790 19.65 14.53 5.91
CA THR A 790 20.35 13.63 6.85
C THR A 790 20.41 12.17 6.40
N HIS A 791 19.40 11.73 5.65
CA HIS A 791 19.26 10.34 5.18
C HIS A 791 19.74 10.13 3.74
N HIS A 792 20.51 11.08 3.18
CA HIS A 792 21.01 10.98 1.82
C HIS A 792 22.01 9.82 1.64
N THR A 793 22.04 9.26 0.44
CA THR A 793 23.02 8.25 0.01
C THR A 793 23.87 8.74 -1.17
N LEU A 794 23.98 10.06 -1.35
CA LEU A 794 24.73 10.68 -2.45
C LEU A 794 26.17 10.18 -2.53
N ALA A 795 26.81 9.92 -1.38
CA ALA A 795 28.19 9.44 -1.31
C ALA A 795 28.36 7.96 -1.72
N ALA A 796 27.30 7.17 -1.75
CA ALA A 796 27.38 5.71 -1.81
C ALA A 796 27.28 5.20 -3.25
N GLY A 797 28.38 4.93 -3.98
CA GLY A 797 28.34 4.30 -5.32
C GLY A 797 28.81 5.15 -6.52
N GLY A 798 29.66 6.16 -6.30
CA GLY A 798 30.32 6.89 -7.39
C GLY A 798 29.45 7.86 -8.19
N VAL A 799 29.96 8.25 -9.36
CA VAL A 799 29.28 9.11 -10.36
C VAL A 799 27.97 8.47 -10.78
N ARG A 800 26.88 9.25 -10.82
CA ARG A 800 25.59 8.75 -11.29
C ARG A 800 24.61 9.85 -11.66
N ARG A 801 23.50 9.40 -12.25
CA ARG A 801 22.27 10.14 -12.46
C ARG A 801 21.11 9.31 -11.95
N GLN A 802 20.21 9.89 -11.16
CA GLN A 802 18.97 9.23 -10.72
C GLN A 802 17.82 10.23 -10.66
N ASP A 803 16.65 9.79 -11.12
CA ASP A 803 15.39 10.50 -10.88
C ASP A 803 14.80 10.04 -9.55
N VAL A 804 14.41 11.00 -8.72
CA VAL A 804 13.88 10.74 -7.37
C VAL A 804 12.52 11.41 -7.19
N GLU A 805 11.71 10.84 -6.29
CA GLU A 805 10.39 11.35 -5.94
C GLU A 805 10.27 11.49 -4.41
N TRP A 806 9.74 12.62 -3.96
CA TRP A 806 9.33 12.84 -2.58
C TRP A 806 7.83 13.00 -2.48
N THR A 807 7.23 12.35 -1.49
CA THR A 807 5.87 12.65 -1.03
C THR A 807 5.96 13.45 0.26
N TRP A 808 5.43 14.67 0.23
CA TRP A 808 5.51 15.65 1.30
C TRP A 808 4.25 15.61 2.17
N TYR A 809 4.47 15.63 3.48
CA TYR A 809 3.41 15.64 4.47
C TYR A 809 3.58 16.81 5.43
N TYR A 810 2.46 17.32 5.93
CA TYR A 810 2.44 18.26 7.04
C TYR A 810 1.61 17.70 8.21
N GLN A 811 1.89 18.22 9.40
CA GLN A 811 1.15 17.92 10.63
C GLN A 811 0.94 19.23 11.37
N ILE A 812 -0.25 19.41 11.94
CA ILE A 812 -0.55 20.54 12.83
C ILE A 812 -0.75 19.97 14.24
N ASP A 813 0.04 20.46 15.20
CA ASP A 813 0.22 19.91 16.55
C ASP A 813 0.49 18.40 16.56
N THR A 814 -0.45 17.59 17.06
CA THR A 814 -0.37 16.13 17.20
C THR A 814 -1.38 15.40 16.30
N GLU A 815 -1.98 16.11 15.35
CA GLU A 815 -2.96 15.53 14.41
C GLU A 815 -2.30 14.56 13.42
N MET A 816 -3.08 13.82 12.63
CA MET A 816 -2.50 12.94 11.60
C MET A 816 -1.70 13.73 10.54
N TRP A 817 -0.68 13.07 9.97
CA TRP A 817 0.07 13.60 8.84
C TRP A 817 -0.80 13.64 7.58
N VAL A 818 -0.85 14.79 6.91
CA VAL A 818 -1.63 15.01 5.69
C VAL A 818 -0.68 15.29 4.54
N GLU A 819 -0.88 14.64 3.40
CA GLU A 819 -0.10 14.89 2.18
C GLU A 819 -0.38 16.31 1.64
N CYS A 820 0.67 17.05 1.26
CA CYS A 820 0.53 18.38 0.67
C CYS A 820 1.17 18.55 -0.71
N ALA A 821 2.13 17.71 -1.10
CA ALA A 821 2.75 17.77 -2.41
C ALA A 821 3.48 16.46 -2.75
N THR A 822 3.64 16.19 -4.04
CA THR A 822 4.62 15.23 -4.55
C THR A 822 5.59 15.98 -5.45
N THR A 823 6.90 15.81 -5.24
CA THR A 823 7.95 16.48 -6.02
C THR A 823 8.89 15.48 -6.67
N ARG A 824 9.36 15.79 -7.89
CA ARG A 824 10.23 14.93 -8.69
C ARG A 824 11.46 15.69 -9.13
N HIS A 825 12.63 15.06 -9.03
CA HIS A 825 13.91 15.73 -9.26
C HIS A 825 14.91 14.82 -9.98
N ARG A 826 15.65 15.38 -10.92
CA ARG A 826 16.83 14.71 -11.50
C ARG A 826 18.07 15.06 -10.68
N VAL A 827 18.72 14.05 -10.13
CA VAL A 827 19.90 14.21 -9.27
C VAL A 827 21.14 13.72 -10.02
N TYR A 828 22.13 14.61 -10.14
CA TYR A 828 23.46 14.28 -10.65
C TYR A 828 24.46 14.20 -9.49
N VAL A 829 25.31 13.18 -9.52
CA VAL A 829 26.44 13.04 -8.60
C VAL A 829 27.73 13.04 -9.42
N THR A 830 28.60 14.02 -9.20
CA THR A 830 29.92 14.13 -9.83
C THR A 830 31.01 13.64 -8.87
N LEU A 831 32.17 13.26 -9.40
CA LEU A 831 33.29 12.79 -8.57
C LEU A 831 33.88 13.92 -7.72
N ASP A 832 34.09 15.07 -8.35
CA ASP A 832 34.63 16.26 -7.72
C ASP A 832 33.92 17.51 -8.29
N LEU A 833 34.30 18.69 -7.80
CA LEU A 833 33.83 19.94 -8.37
C LEU A 833 34.19 20.02 -9.87
N PRO A 834 33.26 20.43 -10.74
CA PRO A 834 33.53 20.62 -12.16
C PRO A 834 34.73 21.54 -12.39
N THR A 835 35.67 21.11 -13.22
CA THR A 835 36.88 21.87 -13.56
C THR A 835 36.75 22.50 -14.94
N GLN A 836 37.65 23.42 -15.29
CA GLN A 836 37.68 24.10 -16.60
C GLN A 836 37.48 23.10 -17.77
N PRO A 837 36.69 23.43 -18.81
CA PRO A 837 36.12 24.74 -19.09
C PRO A 837 34.96 25.14 -18.17
N TRP A 838 34.44 24.20 -17.36
CA TRP A 838 33.36 24.46 -16.42
C TRP A 838 33.80 25.34 -15.25
N GLN A 839 32.90 26.22 -14.84
CA GLN A 839 33.11 27.18 -13.77
C GLN A 839 32.02 27.03 -12.72
N GLN A 840 32.37 27.29 -11.46
CA GLN A 840 31.42 27.31 -10.34
C GLN A 840 31.28 28.73 -9.75
N THR A 841 31.76 29.72 -10.49
CA THR A 841 31.85 31.14 -10.09
C THR A 841 31.21 32.04 -11.15
N GLY A 842 30.99 33.32 -10.83
CA GLY A 842 30.46 34.30 -11.80
C GLY A 842 28.94 34.39 -11.88
N GLY A 843 28.21 33.75 -10.96
CA GLY A 843 26.75 33.79 -10.88
C GLY A 843 26.04 33.03 -12.00
N ARG A 844 24.70 33.06 -11.97
CA ARG A 844 23.86 32.20 -12.84
C ARG A 844 23.82 32.57 -14.31
N ALA A 845 24.28 33.78 -14.66
CA ALA A 845 24.40 34.21 -16.05
C ALA A 845 25.62 33.59 -16.75
N ASN A 846 26.57 32.99 -16.02
CA ASN A 846 27.79 32.46 -16.60
C ASN A 846 27.50 31.30 -17.58
N PRO A 847 27.86 31.41 -18.88
CA PRO A 847 27.67 30.34 -19.87
C PRO A 847 28.50 29.08 -19.59
N GLN A 848 29.54 29.20 -18.77
CA GLN A 848 30.44 28.10 -18.42
C GLN A 848 30.04 27.36 -17.13
N LEU A 849 28.88 27.65 -16.50
CA LEU A 849 28.35 26.72 -15.48
C LEU A 849 28.13 25.33 -16.11
N PRO A 850 28.22 24.22 -15.35
CA PRO A 850 27.93 22.88 -15.83
C PRO A 850 26.54 22.79 -16.47
N TRP A 851 26.49 22.21 -17.67
CA TRP A 851 25.24 22.03 -18.41
C TRP A 851 24.61 20.69 -18.06
N VAL A 852 23.31 20.69 -17.73
CA VAL A 852 22.58 19.44 -17.46
C VAL A 852 22.54 18.53 -18.68
N ARG A 853 22.46 19.08 -19.91
CA ARG A 853 22.53 18.27 -21.14
C ARG A 853 23.87 17.54 -21.30
N VAL A 854 24.96 18.11 -20.77
CA VAL A 854 26.26 17.43 -20.74
C VAL A 854 26.33 16.44 -19.57
N LEU A 855 25.83 16.80 -18.39
CA LEU A 855 25.76 15.91 -17.22
C LEU A 855 24.92 14.65 -17.49
N ASP A 856 23.80 14.77 -18.22
CA ASP A 856 22.98 13.63 -18.64
C ASP A 856 23.82 12.56 -19.32
N HIS A 857 24.70 12.97 -20.23
CA HIS A 857 25.58 12.05 -20.94
C HIS A 857 26.79 11.64 -20.10
N ALA A 858 27.49 12.59 -19.48
CA ALA A 858 28.73 12.32 -18.74
C ALA A 858 28.48 11.37 -17.56
N CYS A 859 27.43 11.61 -16.77
CA CYS A 859 27.08 10.74 -15.64
C CYS A 859 26.64 9.34 -16.10
N ASP A 860 25.95 9.22 -17.24
CA ASP A 860 25.58 7.92 -17.80
C ASP A 860 26.83 7.16 -18.30
N TRP A 861 27.76 7.86 -18.96
CA TRP A 861 28.97 7.26 -19.52
C TRP A 861 29.92 6.75 -18.44
N ALA A 862 30.03 7.48 -17.33
CA ALA A 862 30.91 7.15 -16.21
C ALA A 862 30.15 6.63 -14.98
N SER A 863 28.96 6.04 -15.17
CA SER A 863 28.13 5.54 -14.08
C SER A 863 28.89 4.52 -13.20
N GLY A 864 28.89 4.74 -11.89
CA GLY A 864 29.60 3.93 -10.91
C GLY A 864 31.10 4.24 -10.77
N ALA A 865 31.66 5.16 -11.55
CA ALA A 865 33.06 5.55 -11.43
C ALA A 865 33.32 6.24 -10.07
N THR A 866 34.39 5.81 -9.40
CA THR A 866 34.80 6.30 -8.07
C THR A 866 36.17 6.98 -8.08
N THR A 867 36.87 6.95 -9.22
CA THR A 867 38.21 7.52 -9.40
C THR A 867 38.26 8.34 -10.69
N ARG A 868 39.22 9.27 -10.78
CA ARG A 868 39.36 10.15 -11.96
C ARG A 868 39.74 9.33 -13.20
N GLU A 869 40.54 8.30 -13.00
CA GLU A 869 41.02 7.38 -14.01
C GLU A 869 39.87 6.59 -14.64
N GLN A 870 38.95 6.06 -13.81
CA GLN A 870 37.74 5.36 -14.27
C GLN A 870 36.82 6.27 -15.09
N VAL A 871 36.65 7.54 -14.67
CA VAL A 871 35.86 8.52 -15.44
C VAL A 871 36.50 8.76 -16.81
N LEU A 872 37.81 9.03 -16.84
CA LEU A 872 38.52 9.30 -18.08
C LEU A 872 38.50 8.10 -19.03
N GLU A 873 38.71 6.88 -18.50
CA GLU A 873 38.62 5.65 -19.28
C GLU A 873 37.22 5.45 -19.86
N ALA A 874 36.17 5.56 -19.03
CA ALA A 874 34.79 5.36 -19.46
C ALA A 874 34.35 6.37 -20.54
N VAL A 875 34.68 7.65 -20.37
CA VAL A 875 34.41 8.68 -21.37
C VAL A 875 35.19 8.40 -22.67
N THR A 876 36.47 8.02 -22.58
CA THR A 876 37.30 7.70 -23.75
C THR A 876 36.76 6.52 -24.53
N VAL A 877 36.39 5.43 -23.84
CA VAL A 877 35.75 4.25 -24.42
C VAL A 877 34.44 4.63 -25.10
N ARG A 878 33.63 5.46 -24.46
CA ARG A 878 32.35 5.87 -25.01
C ARG A 878 32.50 6.67 -26.29
N VAL A 879 33.42 7.63 -26.33
CA VAL A 879 33.71 8.42 -27.53
C VAL A 879 34.24 7.52 -28.66
N ASN A 880 35.09 6.53 -28.35
CA ASN A 880 35.66 5.63 -29.36
C ASN A 880 34.67 4.62 -29.97
N ALA A 881 33.68 4.12 -29.21
CA ALA A 881 32.88 2.97 -29.66
C ALA A 881 31.36 3.14 -29.54
N GLY A 882 30.86 4.23 -28.96
CA GLY A 882 29.45 4.35 -28.58
C GLY A 882 28.63 5.45 -29.26
N LEU A 883 29.28 6.38 -29.97
CA LEU A 883 28.63 7.61 -30.46
C LEU A 883 28.36 7.62 -31.97
N GLY A 884 28.88 6.64 -32.72
CA GLY A 884 28.75 6.60 -34.18
C GLY A 884 29.62 7.61 -34.93
N LEU A 885 30.67 8.10 -34.27
CA LEU A 885 31.67 9.00 -34.84
C LEU A 885 32.64 8.26 -35.77
N VAL A 886 33.21 8.98 -36.74
CA VAL A 886 34.22 8.46 -37.67
C VAL A 886 35.40 9.42 -37.74
N TYR A 887 36.61 8.89 -37.61
CA TYR A 887 37.83 9.69 -37.69
C TYR A 887 38.16 10.11 -39.12
N ASP A 888 38.44 11.40 -39.33
CA ASP A 888 38.95 11.90 -40.60
C ASP A 888 40.41 11.51 -40.81
N THR A 889 40.61 10.52 -41.68
CA THR A 889 41.93 10.01 -42.07
C THR A 889 42.47 10.68 -43.34
N GLN A 890 41.80 11.69 -43.90
CA GLN A 890 42.17 12.32 -45.17
C GLN A 890 42.53 13.80 -45.01
N ASN A 891 41.64 14.63 -44.44
CA ASN A 891 41.82 16.09 -44.42
C ASN A 891 42.27 16.62 -43.05
N GLY A 892 41.86 15.97 -41.96
CA GLY A 892 42.24 16.29 -40.59
C GLY A 892 41.60 17.57 -40.04
N ALA A 893 40.55 18.10 -40.67
CA ALA A 893 39.87 19.32 -40.25
C ALA A 893 38.91 19.06 -39.08
N PRO A 894 38.86 19.95 -38.07
CA PRO A 894 37.91 19.80 -36.97
C PRO A 894 36.48 20.16 -37.39
N ALA A 895 35.51 19.43 -36.84
CA ALA A 895 34.09 19.67 -37.06
C ALA A 895 33.44 20.44 -35.90
N TYR A 896 33.86 20.18 -34.66
CA TYR A 896 33.23 20.72 -33.44
C TYR A 896 34.14 21.67 -32.67
N THR A 897 35.32 21.98 -33.19
CA THR A 897 36.24 22.94 -32.59
C THR A 897 36.59 24.06 -33.56
N THR A 898 36.65 25.29 -33.06
CA THR A 898 36.98 26.46 -33.88
C THR A 898 38.39 26.96 -33.57
N SER A 899 39.04 27.56 -34.56
CA SER A 899 40.31 28.26 -34.41
C SER A 899 40.14 29.74 -34.00
N GLY A 900 38.98 30.13 -33.44
CA GLY A 900 38.81 31.40 -32.74
C GLY A 900 37.67 32.29 -33.24
N PHE A 901 36.69 32.53 -32.38
CA PHE A 901 35.98 33.81 -32.29
C PHE A 901 36.62 34.54 -31.07
N TRP A 902 37.11 35.77 -31.23
CA TRP A 902 37.87 36.52 -30.20
C TRP A 902 39.26 35.98 -29.82
N GLY A 903 39.86 35.12 -30.65
CA GLY A 903 41.23 34.66 -30.43
C GLY A 903 41.39 33.52 -29.42
N LEU A 904 40.29 32.88 -28.97
CA LEU A 904 40.31 31.63 -28.19
C LEU A 904 39.55 30.53 -28.94
N GLY A 905 40.14 29.34 -29.04
CA GLY A 905 39.48 28.17 -29.62
C GLY A 905 38.36 27.64 -28.73
N GLN A 906 37.19 27.40 -29.33
CA GLN A 906 35.96 27.01 -28.62
C GLN A 906 35.52 25.60 -29.00
N PHE A 907 34.78 24.95 -28.10
CA PHE A 907 34.04 23.73 -28.39
C PHE A 907 32.59 24.06 -28.73
N LEU A 908 32.15 23.72 -29.93
CA LEU A 908 30.76 23.82 -30.39
C LEU A 908 29.91 22.73 -29.71
N CYS A 909 29.79 22.83 -28.39
CA CYS A 909 29.17 21.84 -27.53
C CYS A 909 27.67 21.73 -27.80
N THR A 910 27.00 22.85 -28.11
CA THR A 910 25.59 22.85 -28.50
C THR A 910 25.37 22.02 -29.77
N ASP A 911 26.17 22.26 -30.82
CA ASP A 911 26.11 21.48 -32.08
C ASP A 911 26.40 19.98 -31.82
N PHE A 912 27.34 19.67 -30.91
CA PHE A 912 27.68 18.28 -30.58
C PHE A 912 26.56 17.58 -29.79
N LEU A 913 25.92 18.27 -28.85
CA LEU A 913 24.77 17.74 -28.13
C LEU A 913 23.58 17.49 -29.07
N ASP A 914 23.43 18.30 -30.12
CA ASP A 914 22.40 18.08 -31.15
C ASP A 914 22.74 16.88 -32.03
N PHE A 915 24.02 16.63 -32.34
CA PHE A 915 24.46 15.37 -32.93
C PHE A 915 24.14 14.15 -32.04
N LEU A 916 24.36 14.25 -30.73
CA LEU A 916 24.03 13.16 -29.81
C LEU A 916 22.52 12.89 -29.74
N ALA A 917 21.70 13.94 -29.77
CA ALA A 917 20.25 13.84 -29.66
C ALA A 917 19.56 13.38 -30.95
N THR A 918 19.90 13.97 -32.10
CA THR A 918 19.15 13.80 -33.35
C THR A 918 19.99 13.29 -34.53
N ARG A 919 21.30 13.05 -34.32
CA ARG A 919 22.28 12.88 -35.40
C ARG A 919 22.41 14.11 -36.32
N GLY A 920 21.90 15.27 -35.86
CA GLY A 920 22.10 16.59 -36.47
C GLY A 920 23.48 17.19 -36.15
N GLY A 921 23.56 18.51 -36.03
CA GLY A 921 24.80 19.23 -35.70
C GLY A 921 25.78 19.33 -36.89
N ARG A 922 27.07 19.09 -36.65
CA ARG A 922 28.15 19.16 -37.66
C ARG A 922 28.45 17.82 -38.33
N GLY A 923 27.64 16.79 -38.04
CA GLY A 923 27.79 15.44 -38.58
C GLY A 923 28.76 14.56 -37.78
N ARG A 924 29.00 13.35 -38.28
CA ARG A 924 29.73 12.29 -37.55
C ARG A 924 31.25 12.29 -37.73
N VAL A 925 31.78 13.06 -38.68
CA VAL A 925 33.20 13.05 -39.04
C VAL A 925 33.95 13.99 -38.10
N VAL A 926 34.98 13.49 -37.42
CA VAL A 926 35.73 14.21 -36.38
C VAL A 926 37.23 14.00 -36.56
N ASN A 927 38.04 14.94 -36.06
CA ASN A 927 39.50 14.80 -36.02
C ASN A 927 40.01 14.57 -34.59
N CYS A 928 41.33 14.62 -34.40
CA CYS A 928 41.96 14.39 -33.09
C CYS A 928 41.65 15.50 -32.08
N THR A 929 41.62 16.75 -32.53
CA THR A 929 41.23 17.89 -31.71
C THR A 929 39.79 17.80 -31.20
N ASP A 930 38.85 17.40 -32.05
CA ASP A 930 37.45 17.21 -31.64
C ASP A 930 37.34 16.11 -30.58
N CYS A 931 37.95 14.95 -30.81
CA CYS A 931 37.91 13.82 -29.89
C CYS A 931 38.54 14.17 -28.53
N ALA A 932 39.72 14.80 -28.52
CA ALA A 932 40.37 15.26 -27.29
C ALA A 932 39.52 16.30 -26.55
N THR A 933 38.86 17.20 -27.28
CA THR A 933 37.98 18.23 -26.69
C THR A 933 36.70 17.63 -26.11
N ILE A 934 36.10 16.63 -26.76
CA ILE A 934 34.93 15.91 -26.23
C ILE A 934 35.32 15.19 -24.94
N VAL A 935 36.41 14.42 -24.94
CA VAL A 935 36.86 13.68 -23.75
C VAL A 935 37.15 14.63 -22.60
N THR A 936 37.91 15.70 -22.85
CA THR A 936 38.25 16.68 -21.80
C THR A 936 37.03 17.41 -21.26
N THR A 937 36.12 17.86 -22.13
CA THR A 937 34.92 18.59 -21.71
C THR A 937 33.98 17.70 -20.86
N PHE A 938 33.69 16.48 -21.32
CA PHE A 938 32.77 15.56 -20.65
C PHE A 938 33.38 14.90 -19.42
N ALA A 939 34.71 14.73 -19.35
CA ALA A 939 35.36 14.23 -18.13
C ALA A 939 35.55 15.35 -17.10
N ASN A 940 35.81 16.59 -17.51
CA ASN A 940 36.03 17.70 -16.58
C ASN A 940 34.76 18.19 -15.90
N ILE A 941 33.58 18.00 -16.53
CA ILE A 941 32.30 18.29 -15.87
C ILE A 941 32.08 17.41 -14.63
N LEU A 942 32.75 16.23 -14.59
CA LEU A 942 32.71 15.30 -13.47
C LEU A 942 33.88 15.50 -12.48
N GLY A 943 34.80 16.44 -12.74
CA GLY A 943 35.87 16.82 -11.82
C GLY A 943 37.22 16.12 -12.01
N THR A 944 37.57 15.72 -13.24
CA THR A 944 38.85 14.99 -13.52
C THR A 944 40.06 15.88 -13.79
N ASN A 945 39.86 17.14 -14.21
CA ASN A 945 40.91 18.12 -14.52
C ASN A 945 41.95 17.69 -15.58
N VAL A 946 41.51 17.10 -16.68
CA VAL A 946 42.35 16.75 -17.83
C VAL A 946 42.45 17.92 -18.83
N CYS A 947 43.50 17.99 -19.65
CA CYS A 947 43.62 18.97 -20.74
C CYS A 947 43.85 18.28 -22.09
N ALA A 948 43.43 18.92 -23.18
CA ALA A 948 43.80 18.50 -24.53
C ALA A 948 45.23 18.97 -24.82
N ALA A 949 46.10 18.06 -25.23
CA ALA A 949 47.51 18.33 -25.48
C ALA A 949 48.01 17.62 -26.74
N ILE A 950 48.96 18.26 -27.42
CA ILE A 950 49.51 17.81 -28.68
C ILE A 950 50.86 17.12 -28.52
N MET A 951 51.11 16.19 -29.43
CA MET A 951 52.41 15.57 -29.64
C MET A 951 52.85 15.73 -31.10
N GLY A 952 54.17 15.87 -31.29
CA GLY A 952 54.80 15.97 -32.60
C GLY A 952 56.01 16.90 -32.58
N SER A 953 56.69 17.02 -33.73
CA SER A 953 57.77 17.98 -33.94
C SER A 953 57.31 19.07 -34.92
N GLY A 954 58.13 20.09 -35.16
CA GLY A 954 57.82 21.12 -36.18
C GLY A 954 57.60 20.56 -37.61
N THR A 955 57.99 19.31 -37.87
CA THR A 955 57.75 18.61 -39.15
C THR A 955 56.75 17.44 -39.05
N GLY A 956 56.09 17.28 -37.89
CA GLY A 956 55.24 16.13 -37.58
C GLY A 956 56.03 14.89 -37.16
N PHE A 957 55.35 13.73 -37.13
CA PHE A 957 55.95 12.42 -36.90
C PHE A 957 55.28 11.32 -37.74
N GLU A 958 56.07 10.38 -38.23
CA GLU A 958 55.59 9.17 -38.90
C GLU A 958 54.91 8.23 -37.90
N CYS A 959 53.81 7.60 -38.29
CA CYS A 959 53.07 6.65 -37.45
C CYS A 959 53.01 5.24 -38.05
N ASN A 960 52.75 4.28 -37.18
CA ASN A 960 52.41 2.90 -37.54
C ASN A 960 50.99 2.86 -38.14
N GLN A 961 50.56 1.68 -38.61
CA GLN A 961 49.16 1.49 -38.94
C GLN A 961 48.32 1.66 -37.68
N ILE A 962 47.20 2.38 -37.79
CA ILE A 962 46.23 2.58 -36.72
C ILE A 962 44.90 2.00 -37.14
N LEU A 963 44.07 1.66 -36.16
CA LEU A 963 42.66 1.38 -36.36
C LEU A 963 41.86 2.61 -35.94
N ALA A 964 41.50 3.44 -36.91
CA ALA A 964 40.86 4.73 -36.66
C ALA A 964 39.41 4.55 -36.14
N LEU A 965 38.94 5.47 -35.32
CA LEU A 965 37.55 5.52 -34.81
C LEU A 965 36.54 5.36 -35.95
N GLY A 966 35.61 4.42 -35.77
CA GLY A 966 34.55 4.12 -36.74
C GLY A 966 35.01 3.29 -37.94
N THR A 967 36.19 2.66 -37.90
CA THR A 967 36.72 1.80 -38.97
C THR A 967 37.16 0.43 -38.45
N GLU A 968 37.21 -0.56 -39.35
CA GLU A 968 37.69 -1.93 -39.07
C GLU A 968 39.04 -2.23 -39.74
N THR A 969 39.61 -1.25 -40.47
CA THR A 969 40.80 -1.44 -41.31
C THR A 969 42.02 -0.74 -40.74
N TRP A 970 43.09 -1.50 -40.55
CA TRP A 970 44.40 -0.98 -40.16
C TRP A 970 45.09 -0.28 -41.32
N LYS A 971 45.31 1.04 -41.21
CA LYS A 971 45.99 1.82 -42.23
C LYS A 971 46.77 2.98 -41.63
N LYS A 972 47.74 3.48 -42.38
CA LYS A 972 48.36 4.77 -42.06
C LYS A 972 47.37 5.90 -42.43
N PRO A 973 47.11 6.86 -41.53
CA PRO A 973 46.27 8.01 -41.83
C PRO A 973 46.99 8.99 -42.77
N PHE A 974 46.23 9.84 -43.45
CA PHE A 974 46.72 10.90 -44.34
C PHE A 974 47.63 10.40 -45.47
N MET A 975 47.36 9.19 -45.97
CA MET A 975 48.02 8.65 -47.16
C MET A 975 47.42 9.28 -48.41
N ASP A 976 48.25 9.86 -49.26
CA ASP A 976 47.88 10.27 -50.60
C ASP A 976 47.89 9.05 -51.54
N SER A 977 46.71 8.66 -52.02
CA SER A 977 46.53 7.52 -52.90
C SER A 977 47.20 7.68 -54.27
N SER A 978 47.54 8.91 -54.68
CA SER A 978 48.15 9.20 -55.99
C SER A 978 49.68 9.15 -55.96
N THR A 979 50.31 9.47 -54.82
CA THR A 979 51.77 9.51 -54.67
C THR A 979 52.32 8.38 -53.80
N GLY A 980 51.46 7.65 -53.08
CA GLY A 980 51.88 6.63 -52.10
C GLY A 980 52.61 7.20 -50.88
N SER A 981 52.65 8.53 -50.75
CA SER A 981 53.31 9.26 -49.66
C SER A 981 52.29 9.69 -48.59
N GLY A 982 52.68 9.70 -47.32
CA GLY A 982 51.78 10.03 -46.20
C GLY A 982 52.10 9.25 -44.93
N GLY A 983 51.11 9.05 -44.05
CA GLY A 983 51.33 8.35 -42.78
C GLY A 983 52.02 9.19 -41.71
N VAL A 984 51.88 10.52 -41.81
CA VAL A 984 52.50 11.49 -40.92
C VAL A 984 51.41 12.31 -40.22
N PHE A 985 51.46 12.34 -38.89
CA PHE A 985 50.71 13.33 -38.13
C PHE A 985 51.51 14.63 -38.11
N ARG A 986 50.92 15.74 -38.58
CA ARG A 986 51.50 17.09 -38.39
C ARG A 986 51.62 17.41 -36.89
N PHE A 987 50.58 17.03 -36.17
CA PHE A 987 50.52 16.85 -34.72
C PHE A 987 49.39 15.85 -34.45
N HIS A 988 49.33 15.32 -33.23
CA HIS A 988 48.20 14.54 -32.75
C HIS A 988 47.77 15.05 -31.38
N GLU A 989 46.49 15.38 -31.21
CA GLU A 989 45.94 15.91 -29.96
C GLU A 989 45.15 14.85 -29.21
N VAL A 990 45.43 14.69 -27.91
CA VAL A 990 44.77 13.71 -27.03
C VAL A 990 44.43 14.34 -25.69
N ALA A 991 43.54 13.70 -24.94
CA ALA A 991 43.31 14.08 -23.55
C ALA A 991 44.48 13.57 -22.69
N TRP A 992 45.14 14.47 -21.97
CA TRP A 992 46.39 14.19 -21.27
C TRP A 992 46.34 14.75 -19.85
N THR A 993 46.70 13.91 -18.88
CA THR A 993 46.72 14.27 -17.47
C THR A 993 48.02 14.96 -17.06
N GLY A 994 48.07 15.46 -15.83
CA GLY A 994 49.28 16.01 -15.23
C GLY A 994 49.81 17.24 -15.97
N THR A 995 51.12 17.24 -16.24
CA THR A 995 51.82 18.32 -16.94
C THR A 995 52.05 18.00 -18.42
N CYS A 996 51.37 16.98 -18.96
CA CYS A 996 51.59 16.45 -20.30
C CYS A 996 53.03 15.97 -20.52
N SER A 997 53.63 15.38 -19.49
CA SER A 997 55.00 14.87 -19.51
C SER A 997 55.06 13.42 -20.02
N TYR A 998 56.28 12.90 -20.17
CA TYR A 998 56.53 11.53 -20.65
C TYR A 998 55.86 10.45 -19.80
N ALA A 999 55.81 10.62 -18.48
CA ALA A 999 55.23 9.65 -17.57
C ALA A 999 53.72 9.80 -17.39
N ASP A 1000 53.16 10.95 -17.78
CA ASP A 1000 51.75 11.27 -17.53
C ASP A 1000 50.84 10.40 -18.40
N PRO A 1001 49.79 9.79 -17.82
CA PRO A 1001 48.78 9.05 -18.56
C PRO A 1001 48.03 9.92 -19.55
N LEU A 1002 47.77 9.36 -20.73
CA LEU A 1002 46.93 9.94 -21.77
C LEU A 1002 45.79 9.01 -22.18
N TYR A 1003 44.82 9.63 -22.84
CA TYR A 1003 43.54 9.06 -23.22
C TYR A 1003 43.23 9.49 -24.64
N ASP A 1004 43.31 8.54 -25.57
CA ASP A 1004 43.06 8.77 -26.99
C ASP A 1004 41.79 8.02 -27.45
N ALA A 1005 40.75 8.78 -27.75
CA ALA A 1005 39.51 8.24 -28.28
C ALA A 1005 39.48 8.13 -29.81
N CYS A 1006 40.46 8.73 -30.51
CA CYS A 1006 40.48 8.88 -31.97
C CYS A 1006 40.80 7.59 -32.71
N LEU A 1007 41.56 6.70 -32.07
CA LEU A 1007 42.14 5.54 -32.70
C LEU A 1007 42.45 4.45 -31.69
N ARG A 1008 42.67 3.25 -32.21
CA ARG A 1008 43.32 2.14 -31.53
C ARG A 1008 44.68 1.87 -32.17
N TYR A 1009 45.61 1.49 -31.31
CA TYR A 1009 47.00 1.18 -31.62
C TYR A 1009 47.29 -0.30 -31.40
N ASP A 1010 48.38 -0.81 -31.97
CA ASP A 1010 48.74 -2.22 -31.84
C ASP A 1010 49.40 -2.51 -30.49
N THR A 1011 48.77 -3.41 -29.73
CA THR A 1011 49.24 -3.88 -28.42
C THR A 1011 50.20 -5.06 -28.52
N GLY A 1012 50.42 -5.60 -29.73
CA GLY A 1012 51.41 -6.64 -29.99
C GLY A 1012 52.85 -6.21 -29.65
N ASN A 1013 53.77 -7.18 -29.63
CA ASN A 1013 55.17 -6.94 -29.29
C ASN A 1013 55.95 -6.15 -30.36
N TYR A 1014 55.42 -6.06 -31.58
CA TYR A 1014 56.07 -5.41 -32.73
C TYR A 1014 55.06 -4.52 -33.48
N PRO A 1015 54.61 -3.40 -32.90
CA PRO A 1015 53.52 -2.58 -33.45
C PRO A 1015 53.83 -1.91 -34.81
N TRP A 1016 55.08 -2.00 -35.28
CA TRP A 1016 55.54 -1.50 -36.58
C TRP A 1016 55.50 -2.54 -37.70
N GLU A 1017 55.11 -3.79 -37.41
CA GLU A 1017 54.87 -4.83 -38.42
C GLU A 1017 53.50 -4.68 -39.08
N THR A 1018 53.30 -5.31 -40.24
CA THR A 1018 52.10 -5.10 -41.08
C THR A 1018 50.92 -6.01 -40.75
N THR A 1019 51.15 -7.19 -40.18
CA THR A 1019 50.12 -8.14 -39.70
C THR A 1019 50.77 -9.24 -38.84
N PRO A 1020 50.03 -9.85 -37.88
CA PRO A 1020 48.68 -9.51 -37.41
C PRO A 1020 48.70 -8.44 -36.29
N HIS A 1021 47.71 -7.54 -36.30
CA HIS A 1021 47.55 -6.49 -35.29
C HIS A 1021 46.61 -6.89 -34.15
N THR A 1022 46.88 -6.42 -32.93
CA THR A 1022 45.99 -6.56 -31.76
C THR A 1022 45.51 -5.18 -31.29
N ALA A 1023 44.25 -4.85 -31.54
CA ALA A 1023 43.70 -3.53 -31.23
C ALA A 1023 43.61 -3.26 -29.72
N GLY A 1024 44.26 -2.22 -29.24
CA GLY A 1024 44.04 -1.66 -27.89
C GLY A 1024 43.55 -0.21 -27.96
N LEU A 1025 42.76 0.22 -26.97
CA LEU A 1025 42.42 1.63 -26.81
C LEU A 1025 43.41 2.28 -25.83
N PRO A 1026 44.08 3.39 -26.18
CA PRO A 1026 44.91 4.11 -25.23
C PRO A 1026 44.05 4.85 -24.21
N ALA A 1027 43.74 4.21 -23.08
CA ALA A 1027 42.99 4.80 -21.98
C ALA A 1027 43.79 4.66 -20.68
N GLY A 1028 44.48 5.72 -20.27
CA GLY A 1028 45.34 5.71 -19.08
C GLY A 1028 46.74 5.16 -19.34
N VAL A 1029 47.24 5.29 -20.57
CA VAL A 1029 48.56 4.78 -20.98
C VAL A 1029 49.59 5.91 -20.81
N PRO A 1030 50.77 5.68 -20.21
CA PRO A 1030 51.80 6.72 -20.15
C PRO A 1030 52.34 7.02 -21.56
N PHE A 1031 52.64 8.29 -21.82
CA PHE A 1031 53.17 8.71 -23.13
C PHE A 1031 54.41 7.89 -23.53
N SER A 1032 55.41 7.78 -22.65
CA SER A 1032 56.51 6.82 -22.78
C SER A 1032 57.25 6.61 -21.47
N VAL A 1033 57.58 5.34 -21.17
CA VAL A 1033 58.44 4.96 -20.03
C VAL A 1033 59.94 4.99 -20.36
N PHE A 1034 60.31 5.34 -21.60
CA PHE A 1034 61.69 5.43 -22.05
C PHE A 1034 62.24 6.87 -22.01
N GLY A 1035 61.38 7.86 -21.69
CA GLY A 1035 61.75 9.28 -21.71
C GLY A 1035 62.08 9.79 -23.12
N PRO A 1036 62.84 10.89 -23.27
CA PRO A 1036 63.15 11.45 -24.59
C PRO A 1036 63.98 10.52 -25.49
N GLY A 1037 64.63 9.49 -24.93
CA GLY A 1037 65.47 8.55 -25.66
C GLY A 1037 66.85 9.12 -26.03
N PRO A 1038 67.80 8.27 -26.43
CA PRO A 1038 69.13 8.69 -26.84
C PRO A 1038 69.14 9.38 -28.22
N SER A 1039 70.07 10.31 -28.42
CA SER A 1039 70.39 10.92 -29.72
C SER A 1039 71.82 10.51 -30.12
N PRO A 1040 72.05 9.88 -31.30
CA PRO A 1040 71.08 9.58 -32.35
C PRO A 1040 70.14 8.41 -32.02
N PHE A 1041 68.96 8.39 -32.64
CA PHE A 1041 67.99 7.32 -32.45
C PHE A 1041 68.45 6.00 -33.08
N VAL A 1042 68.31 4.92 -32.31
CA VAL A 1042 68.50 3.55 -32.79
C VAL A 1042 67.13 2.87 -32.78
N PRO A 1043 66.66 2.33 -33.92
CA PRO A 1043 65.40 1.59 -33.98
C PRO A 1043 65.34 0.46 -32.93
N LEU A 1044 64.17 0.30 -32.32
CA LEU A 1044 63.91 -0.74 -31.34
C LEU A 1044 63.94 -2.10 -32.05
N ALA A 1045 64.98 -2.89 -31.79
CA ALA A 1045 65.12 -4.25 -32.32
C ALA A 1045 64.51 -5.32 -31.41
N ALA A 1046 64.18 -4.97 -30.16
CA ALA A 1046 63.61 -5.88 -29.16
C ALA A 1046 62.08 -5.76 -29.10
N ALA A 1047 61.43 -6.85 -28.66
CA ALA A 1047 59.99 -6.89 -28.39
C ALA A 1047 59.56 -5.79 -27.41
N LEU A 1048 58.54 -5.02 -27.80
CA LEU A 1048 57.94 -3.98 -26.97
C LEU A 1048 56.95 -4.60 -25.97
N THR A 1049 57.47 -5.00 -24.81
CA THR A 1049 56.69 -5.63 -23.73
C THR A 1049 56.09 -4.63 -22.74
N ARG A 1050 56.52 -3.35 -22.79
CA ARG A 1050 56.03 -2.30 -21.91
C ARG A 1050 54.77 -1.63 -22.47
N THR A 1051 53.92 -1.13 -21.58
CA THR A 1051 52.75 -0.31 -21.93
C THR A 1051 53.21 1.12 -22.13
N THR A 1052 53.39 1.53 -23.40
CA THR A 1052 53.79 2.89 -23.77
C THR A 1052 53.02 3.34 -25.00
N TYR A 1053 52.61 4.61 -25.02
CA TYR A 1053 51.81 5.13 -26.12
C TYR A 1053 52.66 5.46 -27.35
N ARG A 1054 53.73 6.25 -27.16
CA ARG A 1054 54.57 6.77 -28.22
C ARG A 1054 55.18 5.67 -29.09
N GLU A 1055 55.80 4.67 -28.48
CA GLU A 1055 56.49 3.60 -29.22
C GLU A 1055 55.53 2.66 -29.97
N ARG A 1056 54.25 2.70 -29.63
CA ARG A 1056 53.20 1.93 -30.31
C ARG A 1056 52.52 2.73 -31.41
N LEU A 1057 52.30 4.03 -31.20
CA LEU A 1057 51.72 4.92 -32.22
C LEU A 1057 52.73 5.30 -33.32
N ALA A 1058 53.92 5.72 -32.93
CA ALA A 1058 54.91 6.30 -33.84
C ALA A 1058 55.74 5.22 -34.55
N ALA A 1059 56.14 5.50 -35.79
CA ALA A 1059 56.96 4.60 -36.58
C ALA A 1059 58.34 4.37 -35.93
N ASN A 1060 58.86 3.15 -36.00
CA ASN A 1060 60.19 2.79 -35.49
C ASN A 1060 61.31 3.30 -36.42
N THR A 1061 61.31 4.60 -36.71
CA THR A 1061 62.22 5.30 -37.62
C THR A 1061 62.72 6.59 -36.97
N ALA A 1062 63.78 7.19 -37.50
CA ALA A 1062 64.28 8.49 -37.02
C ALA A 1062 63.25 9.63 -37.14
N ARG A 1063 62.24 9.49 -38.00
CA ARG A 1063 61.15 10.45 -38.21
C ARG A 1063 59.85 10.08 -37.49
N GLY A 1064 59.80 8.95 -36.79
CA GLY A 1064 58.66 8.49 -36.00
C GLY A 1064 58.86 8.71 -34.51
N ILE A 1065 59.29 7.67 -33.77
CA ILE A 1065 59.42 7.69 -32.30
C ILE A 1065 60.14 8.94 -31.76
N PRO A 1066 61.30 9.37 -32.27
CA PRO A 1066 61.99 10.56 -31.77
C PRO A 1066 61.30 11.88 -32.09
N ALA A 1067 60.48 11.91 -33.15
CA ALA A 1067 59.76 13.10 -33.58
C ALA A 1067 58.38 13.24 -32.89
N CYS A 1068 57.87 12.15 -32.30
CA CYS A 1068 56.68 12.15 -31.47
C CYS A 1068 57.07 12.60 -30.05
N VAL A 1069 57.08 13.90 -29.80
CA VAL A 1069 57.45 14.51 -28.50
C VAL A 1069 56.26 15.27 -27.90
N PRO A 1070 56.13 15.35 -26.56
CA PRO A 1070 55.09 16.15 -25.92
C PRO A 1070 55.32 17.64 -26.23
N GLN A 1071 54.25 18.36 -26.59
CA GLN A 1071 54.27 19.82 -26.79
C GLN A 1071 53.35 20.57 -25.82
N GLY A 1072 52.51 19.88 -25.05
CA GLY A 1072 51.51 20.51 -24.18
C GLY A 1072 50.27 20.95 -24.94
N SER A 1073 49.43 21.79 -24.34
CA SER A 1073 48.21 22.29 -24.97
C SER A 1073 48.51 23.30 -26.09
N GLN A 1074 47.70 23.28 -27.15
CA GLN A 1074 47.79 24.29 -28.20
C GLN A 1074 47.51 25.69 -27.65
N ASP A 1075 48.12 26.71 -28.26
CA ASP A 1075 47.86 28.10 -27.92
C ASP A 1075 46.37 28.45 -28.04
N ASN A 1076 45.92 29.43 -27.26
CA ASN A 1076 44.55 29.95 -27.31
C ASN A 1076 43.44 28.93 -26.97
N THR A 1077 43.77 27.81 -26.31
CA THR A 1077 42.78 26.77 -25.93
C THR A 1077 42.41 26.77 -24.44
N ASN A 1078 42.74 27.84 -23.71
CA ASN A 1078 42.60 27.89 -22.24
C ASN A 1078 43.32 26.69 -21.56
N SER A 1079 44.59 26.49 -21.93
CA SER A 1079 45.39 25.33 -21.48
C SER A 1079 44.72 23.98 -21.80
N GLY A 1080 44.22 23.83 -23.04
CA GLY A 1080 43.60 22.60 -23.52
C GLY A 1080 42.18 22.36 -23.03
N ARG A 1081 41.53 23.36 -22.43
CA ARG A 1081 40.17 23.30 -21.84
C ARG A 1081 39.28 24.35 -22.51
N ARG A 1082 39.01 24.10 -23.79
CA ARG A 1082 38.29 25.01 -24.70
C ARG A 1082 36.92 25.40 -24.10
N PRO A 1083 36.58 26.69 -23.97
CA PRO A 1083 35.26 27.12 -23.52
C PRO A 1083 34.15 26.54 -24.40
N VAL A 1084 33.02 26.22 -23.78
CA VAL A 1084 31.86 25.63 -24.47
C VAL A 1084 30.92 26.71 -24.99
N VAL A 1085 30.40 26.52 -26.20
CA VAL A 1085 29.38 27.36 -26.85
C VAL A 1085 28.24 26.54 -27.43
#